data_AF-A0A7V2XGL0-F1
#
_entry.id   AF-A0A7V2XGL0-F1
#
_cell.length_a   1.000
_cell.length_b   1.000
_cell.length_c   1.000
_cell.angle_alpha   90.00
_cell.angle_beta   90.00
_cell.angle_gamma   90.00
#
_symmetry.space_group_name_H-M   'P 1'
#
loop_
_entity.id
_entity.type
_entity.pdbx_description
1 polymer ?
#
loop_
_entity_poly.entity_id
_entity_poly.type
_entity_poly.pdbx_seq_one_letter_code
_entity_poly.pdbx_strand_id
1 'polypeptide(L)'
;MPEQSVKCPRCGEMVAVPTSGEKVYCPGCGQKFRYEALPASGEAPNGKAAASEQRAAPLDGDATPTDLPPPRKEVRCPDCGRPVLVPVTGEKVFCACGRKFRYEPPPVTERPAEPAAAAPPPLAAAPPSLAAAEPTPPPLPPPCAINEVRCPRCRGTVRVPLSGEKVRCPGCGQKFRFEAPPAPAAAALGEPAVPRIAPPGEVGAVPPAVPRPAPTPASAEELRRLWAALVQLTHRAFQHGWATEAERAQFREKADRSASLATAFLGVPGSASSPGHILLTSVLSEMTLDDIVSLSLEDYRRLCETLEDADRLLGERLPQAVAAPAALAPLPAAEVPLLRPAPEATVTAAPAAAPAPLAPPMPRRARGLTAAEAAAAIISVAALAAVVVFLPEIQEWVGKLKGAAQVAVNRAPEPDTHTLVIPEPPPQPVKKATPRPPQKRDKEAVKPSTDLTATEVPIFEKEPPPKPDTSTPAPPEKAVEEPEPPTPTPTAKADTPEVASPSARLGLGVHRLFSGGGAANWDTAGAWDTRGGEMRARAPAGPVAIAVAGNPDWRDYALRARCRIVREDRKAREGEYYLLIFRYQDAANFACVRFAIEGIYEIGYYRDGAFREVGRARHGLGSRFNQWHDVEVAVRGEQVSVMVDNIRTGAPPWPLKGLDKGRVGLGVTGGEAAFADVRVQVER
;
A
#
# COMPACT_ATOMS: atom_id res chain seq x y z
N MET A 1 30.98 -34.12 -9.72
CA MET A 1 31.62 -32.87 -9.26
C MET A 1 31.79 -32.97 -7.75
N PRO A 2 32.97 -32.76 -7.15
CA PRO A 2 33.08 -32.76 -5.70
C PRO A 2 32.38 -31.51 -5.13
N GLU A 3 31.31 -31.72 -4.37
CA GLU A 3 30.58 -30.64 -3.68
C GLU A 3 31.44 -30.09 -2.54
N GLN A 4 31.72 -28.78 -2.55
CA GLN A 4 32.31 -28.12 -1.39
C GLN A 4 31.21 -27.94 -0.34
N SER A 5 31.52 -28.22 0.93
CA SER A 5 30.60 -27.98 2.04
C SER A 5 31.11 -26.83 2.90
N VAL A 6 30.23 -25.90 3.25
CA VAL A 6 30.56 -24.71 4.05
C VAL A 6 29.58 -24.53 5.19
N LYS A 7 30.05 -24.00 6.33
CA LYS A 7 29.19 -23.73 7.48
C LYS A 7 28.27 -22.55 7.21
N CYS A 8 26.98 -22.73 7.45
CA CYS A 8 26.02 -21.64 7.46
C CYS A 8 26.43 -20.60 8.52
N PRO A 9 26.52 -19.30 8.18
CA PRO A 9 26.96 -18.27 9.12
C PRO A 9 25.99 -18.02 10.28
N ARG A 10 24.74 -18.52 10.22
CA ARG A 10 23.73 -18.33 11.26
C ARG A 10 23.58 -19.51 12.21
N CYS A 11 23.45 -20.73 11.69
CA CYS A 11 23.24 -21.92 12.53
C CYS A 11 24.47 -22.84 12.62
N GLY A 12 25.52 -22.61 11.83
CA GLY A 12 26.75 -23.42 11.84
C GLY A 12 26.64 -24.77 11.14
N GLU A 13 25.48 -25.13 10.58
CA GLU A 13 25.26 -26.38 9.86
C GLU A 13 26.03 -26.41 8.53
N MET A 14 26.55 -27.56 8.13
CA MET A 14 27.27 -27.73 6.86
C MET A 14 26.29 -27.78 5.70
N VAL A 15 26.44 -26.89 4.73
CA VAL A 15 25.61 -26.80 3.54
C VAL A 15 26.49 -27.08 2.33
N ALA A 16 26.07 -28.00 1.46
CA ALA A 16 26.71 -28.20 0.17
C ALA A 16 26.48 -26.96 -0.70
N VAL A 17 27.56 -26.41 -1.25
CA VAL A 17 27.52 -25.22 -2.09
C VAL A 17 28.09 -25.55 -3.48
N PRO A 18 27.44 -25.09 -4.57
CA PRO A 18 28.02 -25.19 -5.90
C PRO A 18 29.28 -24.31 -5.99
N THR A 19 30.20 -24.66 -6.88
CA THR A 19 31.46 -23.92 -7.10
C THR A 19 31.25 -22.55 -7.76
N SER A 20 30.04 -22.24 -8.20
CA SER A 20 29.65 -20.93 -8.73
C SER A 20 29.09 -20.04 -7.62
N GLY A 21 29.32 -18.72 -7.70
CA GLY A 21 28.88 -17.72 -6.71
C GLY A 21 27.37 -17.49 -6.67
N GLU A 22 26.58 -18.55 -6.65
CA GLU A 22 25.13 -18.55 -6.50
C GLU A 22 24.71 -18.41 -5.03
N LYS A 23 23.45 -18.02 -4.82
CA LYS A 23 22.86 -17.90 -3.49
C LYS A 23 22.42 -19.28 -3.04
N VAL A 24 22.91 -19.72 -1.88
CA VAL A 24 22.61 -21.04 -1.31
C VAL A 24 21.69 -20.88 -0.10
N TYR A 25 20.75 -21.81 0.03
CA TYR A 25 19.81 -21.89 1.14
C TYR A 25 20.33 -22.86 2.19
N CYS A 26 20.40 -22.41 3.45
CA CYS A 26 20.67 -23.33 4.55
C CYS A 26 19.39 -24.11 4.94
N PRO A 27 19.40 -25.45 4.89
CA PRO A 27 18.22 -26.25 5.24
C PRO A 27 17.81 -26.12 6.72
N GLY A 28 18.74 -26.02 7.67
CA GLY A 28 18.37 -25.95 9.09
C GLY A 28 17.78 -24.61 9.54
N CYS A 29 18.18 -23.47 8.95
CA CYS A 29 17.69 -22.15 9.40
C CYS A 29 16.97 -21.32 8.35
N GLY A 30 16.88 -21.80 7.10
CA GLY A 30 16.19 -21.12 6.01
C GLY A 30 16.85 -19.81 5.54
N GLN A 31 18.08 -19.53 5.96
CA GLN A 31 18.77 -18.31 5.53
C GLN A 31 19.43 -18.50 4.17
N LYS A 32 19.23 -17.53 3.27
CA LYS A 32 20.01 -17.38 2.03
C LYS A 32 21.34 -16.70 2.33
N PHE A 33 22.45 -17.27 1.85
CA PHE A 33 23.75 -16.62 1.86
C PHE A 33 24.48 -16.88 0.53
N ARG A 34 25.46 -16.03 0.21
CA ARG A 34 26.27 -16.17 -1.01
C ARG A 34 27.65 -16.66 -0.60
N TYR A 35 28.14 -17.70 -1.27
CA TYR A 35 29.50 -18.19 -1.09
C TYR A 35 30.35 -17.70 -2.25
N GLU A 36 31.47 -17.06 -1.95
CA GLU A 36 32.50 -16.70 -2.94
C GLU A 36 33.69 -17.65 -2.71
N ALA A 37 33.94 -18.53 -3.67
CA ALA A 37 35.10 -19.41 -3.61
C ALA A 37 36.38 -18.57 -3.61
N LEU A 38 37.25 -18.78 -2.62
CA LEU A 38 38.59 -18.19 -2.64
C LEU A 38 39.32 -18.69 -3.89
N PRO A 39 40.00 -17.80 -4.65
CA PRO A 39 40.77 -18.22 -5.81
C PRO A 39 41.81 -19.25 -5.37
N ALA A 40 41.85 -20.39 -6.08
CA ALA A 40 42.79 -21.46 -5.81
C ALA A 40 44.22 -20.91 -5.88
N SER A 41 44.88 -20.84 -4.72
CA SER A 41 46.25 -20.41 -4.61
C SER A 41 47.18 -21.54 -5.05
N GLY A 42 47.94 -21.34 -6.13
CA GLY A 42 49.25 -21.94 -6.31
C GLY A 42 49.43 -22.77 -7.58
N GLU A 43 49.99 -22.15 -8.61
CA GLU A 43 50.95 -22.83 -9.49
C GLU A 43 52.19 -21.94 -9.62
N ALA A 44 53.33 -22.48 -9.17
CA ALA A 44 54.64 -21.82 -9.17
C ALA A 44 55.25 -21.83 -10.58
N PRO A 45 56.14 -20.87 -10.92
CA PRO A 45 56.64 -20.70 -12.27
C PRO A 45 57.76 -21.68 -12.56
N ASN A 46 57.64 -22.44 -13.64
CA ASN A 46 58.75 -23.17 -14.22
C ASN A 46 59.17 -22.45 -15.51
N GLY A 47 60.37 -21.87 -15.49
CA GLY A 47 60.92 -21.12 -16.61
C GLY A 47 61.38 -22.03 -17.75
N LYS A 48 61.28 -21.53 -18.98
CA LYS A 48 62.29 -21.72 -20.03
C LYS A 48 62.08 -20.72 -21.17
N ALA A 49 63.21 -20.24 -21.66
CA ALA A 49 63.39 -19.16 -22.61
C ALA A 49 63.19 -19.58 -24.08
N ALA A 50 62.77 -18.62 -24.92
CA ALA A 50 63.16 -18.40 -26.33
C ALA A 50 62.48 -17.09 -26.80
N ALA A 51 63.24 -16.01 -27.04
CA ALA A 51 63.67 -15.54 -28.37
C ALA A 51 62.48 -15.17 -29.29
N SER A 52 62.24 -13.86 -29.50
CA SER A 52 62.42 -13.07 -30.74
C SER A 52 61.02 -12.62 -31.22
N GLU A 53 60.71 -11.43 -31.73
CA GLU A 53 61.47 -10.44 -32.49
C GLU A 53 60.65 -9.13 -32.49
N GLN A 54 61.30 -7.99 -32.27
CA GLN A 54 60.75 -6.66 -32.50
C GLN A 54 60.96 -6.28 -33.97
N ARG A 55 59.90 -5.78 -34.62
CA ARG A 55 60.01 -4.89 -35.79
C ARG A 55 59.16 -3.65 -35.58
N ALA A 56 59.84 -2.51 -35.39
CA ALA A 56 59.37 -1.15 -35.68
C ALA A 56 59.27 -0.99 -37.21
N ALA A 57 58.54 -0.08 -37.86
CA ALA A 57 57.87 1.20 -37.57
C ALA A 57 56.81 1.43 -38.72
N PRO A 58 56.24 2.62 -39.02
CA PRO A 58 56.27 3.93 -38.36
C PRO A 58 54.89 4.63 -38.24
N LEU A 59 54.98 5.81 -37.63
CA LEU A 59 54.02 6.89 -37.34
C LEU A 59 53.12 7.30 -38.52
N ASP A 60 51.85 7.59 -38.22
CA ASP A 60 51.16 8.86 -38.52
C ASP A 60 49.69 8.80 -38.02
N GLY A 61 49.20 9.86 -37.38
CA GLY A 61 47.77 10.08 -37.14
C GLY A 61 47.39 10.59 -35.75
N ASP A 62 46.87 11.82 -35.72
CA ASP A 62 46.38 12.59 -34.57
C ASP A 62 45.64 11.79 -33.48
N ALA A 63 46.17 11.85 -32.25
CA ALA A 63 45.50 11.37 -31.04
C ALA A 63 44.86 12.54 -30.27
N THR A 64 43.52 12.52 -30.21
CA THR A 64 42.70 13.23 -29.20
C THR A 64 43.17 12.90 -27.77
N PRO A 65 43.19 13.85 -26.82
CA PRO A 65 43.70 13.60 -25.47
C PRO A 65 42.76 12.65 -24.71
N THR A 66 43.29 11.47 -24.39
CA THR A 66 42.65 10.43 -23.61
C THR A 66 42.66 10.77 -22.11
N ASP A 67 41.49 10.73 -21.50
CA ASP A 67 41.16 10.52 -20.09
C ASP A 67 42.31 10.66 -19.06
N LEU A 68 42.55 11.89 -18.59
CA LEU A 68 43.17 12.08 -17.30
C LEU A 68 42.16 11.69 -16.20
N PRO A 69 42.49 10.76 -15.28
CA PRO A 69 41.58 10.43 -14.19
C PRO A 69 41.29 11.69 -13.37
N PRO A 70 40.03 11.89 -12.91
CA PRO A 70 39.66 13.10 -12.18
C PRO A 70 40.54 13.27 -10.94
N PRO A 71 40.89 14.51 -10.58
CA PRO A 71 41.71 14.76 -9.39
C PRO A 71 41.08 14.08 -8.17
N ARG A 72 41.91 13.42 -7.35
CA ARG A 72 41.49 12.76 -6.11
C ARG A 72 42.09 13.50 -4.93
N LYS A 73 41.30 13.66 -3.87
CA LYS A 73 41.73 14.25 -2.60
C LYS A 73 41.74 13.19 -1.51
N GLU A 74 42.77 13.20 -0.67
CA GLU A 74 42.83 12.32 0.50
C GLU A 74 42.00 12.91 1.64
N VAL A 75 41.04 12.15 2.15
CA VAL A 75 40.19 12.53 3.29
C VAL A 75 40.16 11.41 4.31
N ARG A 76 40.07 11.74 5.60
CA ARG A 76 39.98 10.72 6.65
C ARG A 76 38.55 10.23 6.81
N CYS A 77 38.36 8.92 6.87
CA CYS A 77 37.06 8.33 7.19
C CYS A 77 36.61 8.79 8.57
N PRO A 78 35.39 9.34 8.73
CA PRO A 78 34.91 9.86 10.01
C PRO A 78 34.74 8.77 11.08
N ASP A 79 34.56 7.51 10.67
CA ASP A 79 34.35 6.41 11.61
C ASP A 79 35.66 5.80 12.13
N CYS A 80 36.67 5.61 11.26
CA CYS A 80 37.89 4.86 11.63
C CYS A 80 39.18 5.67 11.50
N GLY A 81 39.11 6.92 11.02
CA GLY A 81 40.26 7.82 10.88
C GLY A 81 41.25 7.46 9.77
N ARG A 82 41.05 6.34 9.05
CA ARG A 82 41.94 5.93 7.96
C ARG A 82 41.77 6.83 6.73
N PRO A 83 42.86 7.13 6.00
CA PRO A 83 42.78 7.92 4.78
C PRO A 83 42.06 7.15 3.67
N VAL A 84 41.26 7.88 2.89
CA VAL A 84 40.51 7.39 1.73
C VAL A 84 40.65 8.43 0.62
N LEU A 85 41.03 7.99 -0.59
CA LEU A 85 41.09 8.86 -1.76
C LEU A 85 39.69 9.02 -2.34
N VAL A 86 39.22 10.27 -2.43
CA VAL A 86 37.87 10.61 -2.91
C VAL A 86 37.94 11.48 -4.16
N PRO A 87 37.09 11.25 -5.17
CA PRO A 87 36.92 12.20 -6.27
C PRO A 87 36.35 13.52 -5.71
N VAL A 88 36.71 14.66 -6.33
CA VAL A 88 36.32 16.00 -5.83
C VAL A 88 34.81 16.26 -5.99
N THR A 89 34.11 15.47 -6.78
CA THR A 89 32.64 15.50 -6.93
C THR A 89 31.99 14.75 -5.77
N GLY A 90 30.96 15.33 -5.14
CA GLY A 90 30.34 14.87 -3.87
C GLY A 90 29.61 13.52 -3.90
N GLU A 91 30.28 12.47 -4.35
CA GLU A 91 29.83 11.09 -4.44
C GLU A 91 30.02 10.31 -3.13
N LYS A 92 29.39 9.14 -3.07
CA LYS A 92 29.46 8.23 -1.92
C LYS A 92 30.73 7.39 -2.02
N VAL A 93 31.50 7.33 -0.93
CA VAL A 93 32.81 6.69 -0.88
C VAL A 93 32.77 5.55 0.14
N PHE A 94 33.40 4.42 -0.20
CA PHE A 94 33.56 3.28 0.68
C PHE A 94 34.93 3.30 1.34
N CYS A 95 34.96 3.25 2.67
CA CYS A 95 36.18 3.01 3.41
C CYS A 95 36.45 1.51 3.53
N ALA A 96 37.72 1.11 3.63
CA ALA A 96 38.13 -0.28 3.89
C ALA A 96 37.56 -0.88 5.19
N CYS A 97 37.02 -0.07 6.11
CA CYS A 97 36.27 -0.54 7.27
C CYS A 97 34.83 -1.01 6.95
N GLY A 98 34.43 -1.00 5.67
CA GLY A 98 33.11 -1.44 5.21
C GLY A 98 32.00 -0.40 5.34
N ARG A 99 32.31 0.82 5.79
CA ARG A 99 31.33 1.91 5.94
C ARG A 99 31.37 2.87 4.76
N LYS A 100 30.18 3.33 4.35
CA LYS A 100 29.95 4.33 3.31
C LYS A 100 29.74 5.70 3.91
N PHE A 101 30.45 6.72 3.41
CA PHE A 101 30.23 8.11 3.78
C PHE A 101 30.21 9.00 2.53
N ARG A 102 29.60 10.19 2.63
CA ARG A 102 29.58 11.17 1.54
C ARG A 102 30.58 12.27 1.90
N TYR A 103 31.49 12.58 0.98
CA TYR A 103 32.37 13.74 1.13
C TYR A 103 31.67 14.96 0.54
N GLU A 104 31.59 16.03 1.35
CA GLU A 104 31.02 17.31 0.94
C GLU A 104 32.17 18.33 1.00
N PRO A 105 32.63 18.86 -0.15
CA PRO A 105 33.71 19.84 -0.13
C PRO A 105 33.28 21.07 0.66
N PRO A 106 34.17 21.67 1.48
CA PRO A 106 33.84 22.87 2.23
C PRO A 106 33.41 23.99 1.26
N PRO A 107 32.43 24.84 1.64
CA PRO A 107 32.01 25.96 0.82
C PRO A 107 33.22 26.87 0.57
N VAL A 108 33.47 27.19 -0.70
CA VAL A 108 34.53 28.12 -1.11
C VAL A 108 34.19 29.47 -0.48
N THR A 109 34.95 29.86 0.54
CA THR A 109 34.87 31.19 1.12
C THR A 109 35.69 32.11 0.23
N GLU A 110 35.04 33.11 -0.35
CA GLU A 110 35.70 34.13 -1.18
C GLU A 110 36.83 34.79 -0.37
N ARG A 111 38.00 34.81 -1.00
CA ARG A 111 39.25 35.35 -0.45
C ARG A 111 39.09 36.88 -0.31
N PRO A 112 39.34 37.50 0.87
CA PRO A 112 39.29 38.95 1.00
C PRO A 112 40.38 39.59 0.13
N ALA A 113 40.01 40.64 -0.61
CA ALA A 113 40.91 41.42 -1.43
C ALA A 113 42.00 42.10 -0.59
N GLU A 114 43.22 42.08 -1.11
CA GLU A 114 44.42 42.70 -0.58
C GLU A 114 44.31 44.25 -0.65
N PRO A 115 44.77 45.02 0.36
CA PRO A 115 44.55 46.47 0.40
C PRO A 115 45.58 47.21 -0.46
N ALA A 116 45.09 48.08 -1.34
CA ALA A 116 45.92 49.02 -2.10
C ALA A 116 46.36 50.23 -1.25
N ALA A 117 47.57 50.72 -1.54
CA ALA A 117 48.34 51.70 -0.78
C ALA A 117 47.81 53.15 -0.81
N ALA A 118 48.22 53.92 0.20
CA ALA A 118 48.06 55.37 0.41
C ALA A 118 48.71 56.22 -0.72
N ALA A 119 48.28 57.45 -1.10
CA ALA A 119 48.26 58.77 -0.42
C ALA A 119 48.04 59.87 -1.54
N PRO A 120 48.02 61.22 -1.33
CA PRO A 120 47.25 62.13 -0.43
C PRO A 120 46.70 63.41 -1.20
N PRO A 121 46.43 64.64 -0.65
CA PRO A 121 45.26 65.52 -0.98
C PRO A 121 45.71 66.91 -1.57
N PRO A 122 45.06 68.11 -1.40
CA PRO A 122 43.65 68.58 -1.17
C PRO A 122 43.21 69.73 -2.15
N LEU A 123 42.00 70.32 -2.01
CA LEU A 123 41.73 71.79 -2.00
C LEU A 123 40.23 72.21 -1.94
N ALA A 124 39.92 73.06 -0.94
CA ALA A 124 38.97 74.22 -0.91
C ALA A 124 37.46 74.04 -1.29
N ALA A 125 36.44 74.68 -0.71
CA ALA A 125 36.24 75.73 0.31
C ALA A 125 34.77 75.66 0.86
N ALA A 126 34.51 76.37 1.98
CA ALA A 126 33.32 76.39 2.87
C ALA A 126 32.02 77.07 2.30
N PRO A 127 30.91 77.42 3.05
CA PRO A 127 30.52 77.29 4.48
C PRO A 127 29.01 76.89 4.71
N PRO A 128 28.26 77.29 5.79
CA PRO A 128 28.05 76.53 7.02
C PRO A 128 26.58 76.14 7.34
N SER A 129 26.43 75.32 8.41
CA SER A 129 25.25 75.20 9.30
C SER A 129 24.08 74.32 8.88
N LEU A 130 23.87 73.20 9.58
CA LEU A 130 22.73 72.98 10.51
C LEU A 130 22.85 71.59 11.15
N ALA A 131 22.39 71.50 12.40
CA ALA A 131 22.54 70.37 13.31
C ALA A 131 22.16 69.00 12.73
N ALA A 132 23.03 68.01 12.89
CA ALA A 132 22.72 66.60 12.66
C ALA A 132 22.95 65.83 13.97
N ALA A 133 21.86 65.23 14.46
CA ALA A 133 21.82 64.33 15.61
C ALA A 133 22.70 63.09 15.37
N GLU A 134 23.25 62.55 16.46
CA GLU A 134 23.96 61.27 16.48
C GLU A 134 23.11 60.16 15.85
N PRO A 135 23.68 59.30 14.98
CA PRO A 135 22.99 58.11 14.52
C PRO A 135 22.91 57.09 15.66
N THR A 136 21.69 56.82 16.11
CA THR A 136 21.35 55.71 17.01
C THR A 136 21.86 54.38 16.42
N PRO A 137 22.55 53.53 17.21
CA PRO A 137 22.97 52.22 16.72
C PRO A 137 21.75 51.37 16.32
N PRO A 138 21.87 50.53 15.28
CA PRO A 138 20.77 49.68 14.85
C PRO A 138 20.32 48.76 16.01
N PRO A 139 19.00 48.53 16.16
CA PRO A 139 18.49 47.69 17.23
C PRO A 139 19.04 46.27 17.09
N LEU A 140 19.56 45.74 18.21
CA LEU A 140 19.97 44.35 18.32
C LEU A 140 18.80 43.44 17.88
N PRO A 141 19.06 42.40 17.06
CA PRO A 141 18.02 41.46 16.69
C PRO A 141 17.44 40.80 17.95
N PRO A 142 16.11 40.57 18.01
CA PRO A 142 15.50 39.95 19.17
C PRO A 142 16.11 38.57 19.41
N PRO A 143 16.30 38.15 20.67
CA PRO A 143 16.84 36.84 20.97
C PRO A 143 15.93 35.77 20.37
N CYS A 144 16.48 34.91 19.51
CA CYS A 144 15.77 33.75 18.98
C CYS A 144 15.23 32.92 20.16
N ALA A 145 13.91 32.73 20.23
CA ALA A 145 13.30 31.88 21.24
C ALA A 145 13.81 30.43 21.06
N ILE A 146 14.56 29.94 22.04
CA ILE A 146 15.10 28.58 22.08
C ILE A 146 14.15 27.72 22.92
N ASN A 147 13.65 26.62 22.36
CA ASN A 147 12.88 25.64 23.12
C ASN A 147 13.78 24.53 23.63
N GLU A 148 13.58 24.13 24.89
CA GLU A 148 14.20 22.95 25.48
C GLU A 148 13.25 21.75 25.37
N VAL A 149 13.66 20.72 24.64
CA VAL A 149 12.85 19.51 24.40
C VAL A 149 13.60 18.26 24.83
N ARG A 150 12.90 17.27 25.38
CA ARG A 150 13.53 16.00 25.79
C ARG A 150 13.64 15.04 24.61
N CYS A 151 14.84 14.49 24.40
CA CYS A 151 15.05 13.45 23.40
C CYS A 151 14.18 12.21 23.73
N PRO A 152 13.40 11.68 22.78
CA PRO A 152 12.52 10.54 23.03
C PRO A 152 13.27 9.25 23.39
N ARG A 153 14.56 9.15 23.05
CA ARG A 153 15.37 7.95 23.32
C ARG A 153 16.14 8.03 24.64
N CYS A 154 16.97 9.05 24.82
CA CYS A 154 17.81 9.13 26.03
C CYS A 154 17.27 10.06 27.11
N ARG A 155 16.13 10.73 26.85
CA ARG A 155 15.50 11.72 27.75
C ARG A 155 16.34 12.95 28.08
N GLY A 156 17.53 13.11 27.50
CA GLY A 156 18.36 14.30 27.63
C GLY A 156 17.70 15.54 27.02
N THR A 157 17.89 16.70 27.65
CA THR A 157 17.37 17.99 27.18
C THR A 157 18.19 18.49 25.99
N VAL A 158 17.51 18.85 24.92
CA VAL A 158 18.10 19.35 23.67
C VAL A 158 17.48 20.71 23.38
N ARG A 159 18.32 21.71 23.12
CA ARG A 159 17.89 23.04 22.68
C ARG A 159 17.64 23.00 21.18
N VAL A 160 16.43 23.33 20.74
CA VAL A 160 16.03 23.29 19.33
C VAL A 160 15.46 24.64 18.88
N PRO A 161 15.81 25.11 17.67
CA PRO A 161 15.14 26.26 17.06
C PRO A 161 13.70 25.90 16.68
N LEU A 162 12.81 26.91 16.62
CA LEU A 162 11.37 26.79 16.33
C LEU A 162 11.05 26.29 14.91
N SER A 163 12.03 26.01 14.06
CA SER A 163 11.81 25.46 12.72
C SER A 163 11.45 23.97 12.83
N GLY A 164 10.46 23.52 12.06
CA GLY A 164 10.08 22.10 11.93
C GLY A 164 11.15 21.25 11.22
N GLU A 165 12.43 21.48 11.51
CA GLU A 165 13.57 20.74 10.98
C GLU A 165 13.90 19.53 11.86
N LYS A 166 14.55 18.52 11.26
CA LYS A 166 14.96 17.31 11.96
C LYS A 166 16.21 17.63 12.78
N VAL A 167 16.11 17.56 14.11
CA VAL A 167 17.23 17.80 15.03
C VAL A 167 17.84 16.49 15.49
N ARG A 168 19.16 16.47 15.68
CA ARG A 168 19.90 15.30 16.17
C ARG A 168 20.22 15.46 17.64
N CYS A 169 19.84 14.49 18.48
CA CYS A 169 20.16 14.52 19.90
C CYS A 169 21.68 14.41 20.11
N PRO A 170 22.32 15.35 20.84
CA PRO A 170 23.75 15.26 21.14
C PRO A 170 24.08 14.03 22.03
N GLY A 171 23.19 13.64 22.93
CA GLY A 171 23.42 12.50 23.83
C GLY A 171 23.40 11.11 23.16
N CYS A 172 22.52 10.85 22.18
CA CYS A 172 22.37 9.50 21.60
C CYS A 172 22.39 9.46 20.06
N GLY A 173 22.56 10.60 19.39
CA GLY A 173 22.63 10.70 17.93
C GLY A 173 21.31 10.47 17.18
N GLN A 174 20.20 10.21 17.88
CA GLN A 174 18.90 10.01 17.26
C GLN A 174 18.38 11.31 16.64
N LYS A 175 17.95 11.23 15.38
CA LYS A 175 17.25 12.32 14.70
C LYS A 175 15.76 12.25 15.04
N PHE A 176 15.17 13.37 15.45
CA PHE A 176 13.74 13.49 15.73
C PHE A 176 13.25 14.86 15.26
N ARG A 177 11.95 14.98 15.01
CA ARG A 177 11.30 16.22 14.61
C ARG A 177 10.48 16.72 15.78
N PHE A 178 10.55 18.01 16.07
CA PHE A 178 9.69 18.65 17.07
C PHE A 178 8.59 19.41 16.34
N GLU A 179 7.34 19.10 16.65
CA GLU A 179 6.18 19.88 16.21
C GLU A 179 5.79 20.79 17.37
N ALA A 180 5.94 22.10 17.17
CA ALA A 180 5.51 23.07 18.16
C ALA A 180 3.97 22.95 18.34
N PRO A 181 3.46 22.97 19.59
CA PRO A 181 2.02 23.01 19.80
C PRO A 181 1.44 24.25 19.10
N PRO A 182 0.22 24.15 18.55
CA PRO A 182 -0.42 25.29 17.90
C PRO A 182 -0.53 26.45 18.90
N ALA A 183 -0.13 27.64 18.47
CA ALA A 183 -0.23 28.83 19.30
C ALA A 183 -1.68 29.00 19.82
N PRO A 184 -1.89 29.36 21.09
CA PRO A 184 -3.23 29.56 21.62
C PRO A 184 -3.93 30.64 20.80
N ALA A 185 -5.13 30.32 20.28
CA ALA A 185 -5.94 31.25 19.51
C ALA A 185 -6.22 32.50 20.34
N ALA A 186 -5.78 33.66 19.84
CA ALA A 186 -6.08 34.95 20.45
C ALA A 186 -7.60 35.13 20.51
N ALA A 187 -8.12 35.40 21.70
CA ALA A 187 -9.50 35.74 21.94
C ALA A 187 -9.86 37.03 21.17
N ALA A 188 -10.56 36.88 20.04
CA ALA A 188 -11.14 37.99 19.31
C ALA A 188 -12.56 38.23 19.85
N LEU A 189 -12.70 39.32 20.61
CA LEU A 189 -13.95 40.03 20.84
C LEU A 189 -14.46 40.59 19.51
N GLY A 190 -15.72 40.31 19.18
CA GLY A 190 -16.46 40.98 18.10
C GLY A 190 -17.33 40.05 17.28
N GLU A 191 -18.64 40.06 17.53
CA GLU A 191 -19.65 39.50 16.64
C GLU A 191 -19.58 40.15 15.25
N PRO A 192 -19.60 39.37 14.16
CA PRO A 192 -20.09 39.86 12.88
C PRO A 192 -21.43 39.23 12.53
N ALA A 193 -22.35 40.10 12.13
CA ALA A 193 -23.68 39.79 11.64
C ALA A 193 -23.67 38.73 10.51
N VAL A 194 -24.63 37.83 10.58
CA VAL A 194 -24.92 36.78 9.60
C VAL A 194 -25.25 37.40 8.22
N PRO A 195 -24.51 37.09 7.15
CA PRO A 195 -24.97 37.41 5.80
C PRO A 195 -25.97 36.35 5.32
N ARG A 196 -27.09 36.83 4.77
CA ARG A 196 -28.12 36.04 4.10
C ARG A 196 -27.52 35.20 2.97
N ILE A 197 -27.89 33.92 2.96
CA ILE A 197 -27.60 32.94 1.92
C ILE A 197 -28.24 33.39 0.59
N ALA A 198 -27.43 33.49 -0.46
CA ALA A 198 -27.88 33.62 -1.84
C ALA A 198 -28.21 32.22 -2.44
N PRO A 199 -29.19 32.12 -3.37
CA PRO A 199 -29.55 30.84 -4.02
C PRO A 199 -28.46 30.36 -4.98
N PRO A 200 -28.47 29.06 -5.37
CA PRO A 200 -27.33 28.41 -6.02
C PRO A 200 -27.19 28.87 -7.47
N GLY A 201 -26.11 29.58 -7.76
CA GLY A 201 -25.68 29.93 -9.11
C GLY A 201 -24.30 29.38 -9.40
N GLU A 202 -24.24 28.53 -10.43
CA GLU A 202 -23.08 28.23 -11.29
C GLU A 202 -21.80 27.68 -10.64
N VAL A 203 -21.71 26.34 -10.62
CA VAL A 203 -20.44 25.61 -10.51
C VAL A 203 -19.65 25.85 -11.80
N GLY A 204 -18.46 26.44 -11.67
CA GLY A 204 -17.57 26.72 -12.79
C GLY A 204 -17.26 25.48 -13.64
N ALA A 205 -17.38 25.64 -14.96
CA ALA A 205 -17.17 24.59 -15.94
C ALA A 205 -15.75 23.99 -15.84
N VAL A 206 -15.69 22.67 -15.71
CA VAL A 206 -14.47 21.87 -15.90
C VAL A 206 -13.94 22.16 -17.31
N PRO A 207 -12.64 22.44 -17.50
CA PRO A 207 -12.08 22.65 -18.83
C PRO A 207 -12.38 21.44 -19.72
N PRO A 208 -12.78 21.64 -20.98
CA PRO A 208 -13.13 20.54 -21.87
C PRO A 208 -11.92 19.61 -22.02
N ALA A 209 -12.12 18.33 -21.70
CA ALA A 209 -11.10 17.30 -21.89
C ALA A 209 -10.65 17.33 -23.34
N VAL A 210 -9.33 17.30 -23.56
CA VAL A 210 -8.75 17.17 -24.90
C VAL A 210 -9.39 15.94 -25.55
N PRO A 211 -10.06 16.09 -26.71
CA PRO A 211 -10.74 14.97 -27.35
C PRO A 211 -9.70 13.91 -27.69
N ARG A 212 -9.86 12.72 -27.09
CA ARG A 212 -9.01 11.58 -27.41
C ARG A 212 -9.28 11.18 -28.86
N PRO A 213 -8.24 10.79 -29.62
CA PRO A 213 -8.43 10.31 -30.98
C PRO A 213 -9.42 9.15 -30.99
N ALA A 214 -10.36 9.17 -31.93
CA ALA A 214 -11.36 8.12 -32.06
C ALA A 214 -10.66 6.78 -32.32
N PRO A 215 -11.16 5.68 -31.74
CA PRO A 215 -10.58 4.36 -31.96
C PRO A 215 -10.63 3.96 -33.44
N THR A 216 -9.53 3.42 -33.96
CA THR A 216 -9.44 2.99 -35.36
C THR A 216 -9.74 1.48 -35.51
N PRO A 217 -10.17 1.01 -36.70
CA PRO A 217 -10.31 -0.43 -36.96
C PRO A 217 -9.02 -1.23 -36.70
N ALA A 218 -7.86 -0.62 -36.96
CA ALA A 218 -6.55 -1.23 -36.71
C ALA A 218 -6.31 -1.43 -35.20
N SER A 219 -6.63 -0.43 -34.38
CA SER A 219 -6.55 -0.52 -32.92
C SER A 219 -7.51 -1.59 -32.35
N ALA A 220 -8.64 -1.80 -33.02
CA ALA A 220 -9.63 -2.79 -32.62
C ALA A 220 -9.10 -4.21 -32.85
N GLU A 221 -8.55 -4.45 -34.04
CA GLU A 221 -7.93 -5.72 -34.41
C GLU A 221 -6.70 -6.03 -33.54
N GLU A 222 -5.92 -5.01 -33.20
CA GLU A 222 -4.80 -5.12 -32.28
C GLU A 222 -5.23 -5.57 -30.88
N LEU A 223 -6.29 -4.96 -30.33
CA LEU A 223 -6.83 -5.33 -29.02
C LEU A 223 -7.26 -6.81 -28.98
N ARG A 224 -7.92 -7.30 -30.03
CA ARG A 224 -8.32 -8.73 -30.13
C ARG A 224 -7.11 -9.67 -30.08
N ARG A 225 -6.05 -9.34 -30.82
CA ARG A 225 -4.81 -10.15 -30.85
C ARG A 225 -4.09 -10.16 -29.52
N LEU A 226 -3.96 -8.99 -28.88
CA LEU A 226 -3.31 -8.87 -27.57
C LEU A 226 -4.10 -9.62 -26.49
N TRP A 227 -5.43 -9.54 -26.52
CA TRP A 227 -6.31 -10.23 -25.58
C TRP A 227 -6.16 -11.74 -25.65
N ALA A 228 -6.29 -12.33 -26.84
CA ALA A 228 -6.11 -13.76 -27.03
C ALA A 228 -4.72 -14.23 -26.55
N ALA A 229 -3.68 -13.43 -26.82
CA ALA A 229 -2.33 -13.76 -26.43
C ALA A 229 -2.10 -13.64 -24.90
N LEU A 230 -2.81 -12.75 -24.20
CA LEU A 230 -2.81 -12.66 -22.74
C LEU A 230 -3.46 -13.89 -22.11
N VAL A 231 -4.65 -14.26 -22.58
CA VAL A 231 -5.40 -15.42 -22.08
C VAL A 231 -4.54 -16.69 -22.20
N GLN A 232 -3.91 -16.91 -23.36
CA GLN A 232 -3.02 -18.06 -23.56
C GLN A 232 -1.83 -18.07 -22.60
N LEU A 233 -1.21 -16.90 -22.35
CA LEU A 233 -0.06 -16.79 -21.46
C LEU A 233 -0.46 -17.08 -20.01
N THR A 234 -1.60 -16.57 -19.56
CA THR A 234 -2.19 -16.85 -18.25
C THR A 234 -2.43 -18.35 -18.05
N HIS A 235 -3.04 -19.01 -19.04
CA HIS A 235 -3.28 -20.45 -19.00
C HIS A 235 -1.98 -21.26 -18.94
N ARG A 236 -1.00 -20.92 -19.80
CA ARG A 236 0.29 -21.61 -19.83
C ARG A 236 1.01 -21.50 -18.49
N ALA A 237 1.11 -20.29 -17.94
CA ALA A 237 1.81 -20.06 -16.69
C ALA A 237 1.19 -20.83 -15.51
N PHE A 238 -0.15 -20.83 -15.42
CA PHE A 238 -0.85 -21.57 -14.38
C PHE A 238 -0.66 -23.09 -14.52
N GLN A 239 -0.80 -23.64 -15.74
CA GLN A 239 -0.66 -25.09 -15.98
C GLN A 239 0.72 -25.63 -15.65
N HIS A 240 1.77 -24.86 -15.94
CA HIS A 240 3.14 -25.29 -15.68
C HIS A 240 3.59 -25.00 -14.24
N GLY A 241 2.91 -24.11 -13.51
CA GLY A 241 3.27 -23.73 -12.15
C GLY A 241 4.52 -22.85 -12.06
N TRP A 242 5.03 -22.36 -13.20
CA TRP A 242 6.14 -21.44 -13.29
C TRP A 242 6.02 -20.56 -14.54
N ALA A 243 6.48 -19.31 -14.44
CA ALA A 243 6.57 -18.37 -15.54
C ALA A 243 8.02 -17.90 -15.69
N THR A 244 8.54 -17.91 -16.91
CA THR A 244 9.86 -17.37 -17.25
C THR A 244 9.90 -15.85 -17.13
N GLU A 245 11.07 -15.25 -16.95
CA GLU A 245 11.24 -13.79 -16.98
C GLU A 245 10.78 -13.18 -18.31
N ALA A 246 10.97 -13.89 -19.42
CA ALA A 246 10.49 -13.47 -20.72
C ALA A 246 8.96 -13.43 -20.78
N GLU A 247 8.27 -14.44 -20.25
CA GLU A 247 6.80 -14.46 -20.16
C GLU A 247 6.30 -13.33 -19.24
N ARG A 248 6.99 -13.07 -18.11
CA ARG A 248 6.65 -11.95 -17.20
C ARG A 248 6.75 -10.59 -17.87
N ALA A 249 7.78 -10.36 -18.67
CA ALA A 249 7.93 -9.13 -19.44
C ALA A 249 6.82 -9.04 -20.51
N GLN A 250 6.56 -10.13 -21.22
CA GLN A 250 5.54 -10.20 -22.26
C GLN A 250 4.12 -9.99 -21.71
N PHE A 251 3.80 -10.51 -20.52
CA PHE A 251 2.51 -10.30 -19.89
C PHE A 251 2.27 -8.83 -19.58
N ARG A 252 3.22 -8.17 -18.92
CA ARG A 252 3.11 -6.76 -18.54
C ARG A 252 2.90 -5.87 -19.75
N GLU A 253 3.72 -6.04 -20.78
CA GLU A 253 3.59 -5.28 -22.02
C GLU A 253 2.20 -5.45 -22.66
N LYS A 254 1.71 -6.70 -22.78
CA LYS A 254 0.41 -6.96 -23.38
C LYS A 254 -0.76 -6.48 -22.52
N ALA A 255 -0.66 -6.63 -21.19
CA ALA A 255 -1.70 -6.23 -20.24
C ALA A 255 -1.89 -4.72 -20.26
N ASP A 256 -0.82 -3.94 -20.16
CA ASP A 256 -0.86 -2.47 -20.19
C ASP A 256 -1.43 -1.95 -21.51
N ARG A 257 -0.98 -2.55 -22.62
CA ARG A 257 -1.43 -2.18 -23.97
C ARG A 257 -2.90 -2.55 -24.20
N SER A 258 -3.34 -3.71 -23.71
CA SER A 258 -4.75 -4.12 -23.78
C SER A 258 -5.64 -3.22 -22.93
N ALA A 259 -5.23 -2.89 -21.71
CA ALA A 259 -5.97 -1.99 -20.81
C ALA A 259 -6.11 -0.58 -21.41
N SER A 260 -5.04 -0.07 -22.02
CA SER A 260 -5.03 1.23 -22.69
C SER A 260 -6.00 1.27 -23.88
N LEU A 261 -5.95 0.25 -24.75
CA LEU A 261 -6.87 0.14 -25.88
C LEU A 261 -8.31 -0.08 -25.40
N ALA A 262 -8.55 -0.96 -24.44
CA ALA A 262 -9.87 -1.20 -23.87
C ALA A 262 -10.48 0.08 -23.26
N THR A 263 -9.68 0.91 -22.59
CA THR A 263 -10.14 2.21 -22.06
C THR A 263 -10.52 3.18 -23.18
N ALA A 264 -9.82 3.12 -24.33
CA ALA A 264 -10.17 3.94 -25.50
C ALA A 264 -11.47 3.48 -26.18
N PHE A 265 -11.73 2.17 -26.24
CA PHE A 265 -12.92 1.59 -26.87
C PHE A 265 -14.16 1.59 -25.97
N LEU A 266 -14.00 1.22 -24.70
CA LEU A 266 -15.09 0.97 -23.75
C LEU A 266 -15.28 2.12 -22.74
N GLY A 267 -14.34 3.06 -22.70
CA GLY A 267 -14.29 4.12 -21.69
C GLY A 267 -13.71 3.64 -20.35
N VAL A 268 -13.58 4.59 -19.43
CA VAL A 268 -13.14 4.32 -18.06
C VAL A 268 -14.25 3.55 -17.32
N PRO A 269 -13.93 2.47 -16.60
CA PRO A 269 -14.92 1.71 -15.89
C PRO A 269 -15.61 2.57 -14.81
N GLY A 270 -16.93 2.53 -14.77
CA GLY A 270 -17.78 3.21 -13.80
C GLY A 270 -18.46 2.25 -12.83
N SER A 271 -19.33 2.77 -11.96
CA SER A 271 -20.08 1.95 -10.99
C SER A 271 -21.08 0.97 -11.63
N ALA A 272 -21.38 1.15 -12.92
CA ALA A 272 -22.26 0.29 -13.71
C ALA A 272 -21.50 -0.62 -14.70
N SER A 273 -20.16 -0.60 -14.68
CA SER A 273 -19.35 -1.44 -15.57
C SER A 273 -19.47 -2.91 -15.17
N SER A 274 -19.49 -3.78 -16.17
CA SER A 274 -19.44 -5.23 -15.96
C SER A 274 -18.10 -5.65 -15.34
N PRO A 275 -18.05 -6.81 -14.63
CA PRO A 275 -16.82 -7.37 -14.09
C PRO A 275 -15.71 -7.51 -15.14
N GLY A 276 -16.03 -8.00 -16.35
CA GLY A 276 -15.07 -8.09 -17.44
C GLY A 276 -14.48 -6.72 -17.86
N HIS A 277 -15.29 -5.65 -17.89
CA HIS A 277 -14.80 -4.29 -18.20
C HIS A 277 -13.84 -3.78 -17.12
N ILE A 278 -14.19 -3.98 -15.84
CA ILE A 278 -13.33 -3.61 -14.70
C ILE A 278 -12.01 -4.41 -14.74
N LEU A 279 -12.09 -5.70 -15.04
CA LEU A 279 -10.91 -6.56 -15.14
C LEU A 279 -9.95 -6.06 -16.23
N LEU A 280 -10.48 -5.83 -17.44
CA LEU A 280 -9.74 -5.37 -18.63
C LEU A 280 -9.01 -4.04 -18.42
N THR A 281 -9.66 -3.07 -17.77
CA THR A 281 -9.21 -1.67 -17.77
C THR A 281 -8.55 -1.22 -16.47
N SER A 282 -8.56 -2.04 -15.43
CA SER A 282 -7.98 -1.66 -14.13
C SER A 282 -7.24 -2.79 -13.43
N VAL A 283 -7.75 -4.02 -13.47
CA VAL A 283 -7.17 -5.10 -12.67
C VAL A 283 -6.00 -5.77 -13.40
N LEU A 284 -6.13 -6.05 -14.70
CA LEU A 284 -5.09 -6.76 -15.45
C LEU A 284 -3.78 -5.97 -15.59
N SER A 285 -3.82 -4.64 -15.61
CA SER A 285 -2.61 -3.79 -15.65
C SER A 285 -1.82 -3.83 -14.33
N GLU A 286 -2.49 -4.15 -13.22
CA GLU A 286 -1.87 -4.19 -11.89
C GLU A 286 -1.46 -5.61 -11.48
N MET A 287 -2.07 -6.64 -12.07
CA MET A 287 -1.73 -8.03 -11.81
C MET A 287 -0.40 -8.41 -12.44
N THR A 288 0.43 -9.17 -11.72
CA THR A 288 1.61 -9.82 -12.28
C THR A 288 1.33 -11.28 -12.61
N LEU A 289 2.15 -11.88 -13.47
CA LEU A 289 2.11 -13.31 -13.76
C LEU A 289 2.35 -14.18 -12.52
N ASP A 290 3.13 -13.69 -11.56
CA ASP A 290 3.36 -14.39 -10.28
C ASP A 290 2.10 -14.43 -9.43
N ASP A 291 1.34 -13.33 -9.40
CA ASP A 291 0.07 -13.27 -8.67
C ASP A 291 -0.88 -14.33 -9.22
N ILE A 292 -0.94 -14.48 -10.56
CA ILE A 292 -1.75 -15.50 -11.25
C ILE A 292 -1.31 -16.92 -10.88
N VAL A 293 -0.01 -17.20 -10.92
CA VAL A 293 0.52 -18.54 -10.60
C VAL A 293 0.31 -18.88 -9.11
N SER A 294 0.23 -17.87 -8.24
CA SER A 294 -0.05 -18.05 -6.82
C SER A 294 -1.53 -18.24 -6.46
N LEU A 295 -2.44 -18.08 -7.43
CA LEU A 295 -3.86 -18.25 -7.21
C LEU A 295 -4.21 -19.69 -6.82
N SER A 296 -5.22 -19.84 -5.96
CA SER A 296 -5.84 -21.15 -5.77
C SER A 296 -6.51 -21.60 -7.06
N LEU A 297 -6.72 -22.91 -7.23
CA LEU A 297 -7.43 -23.44 -8.40
C LEU A 297 -8.82 -22.82 -8.58
N GLU A 298 -9.50 -22.50 -7.47
CA GLU A 298 -10.82 -21.89 -7.49
C GLU A 298 -10.76 -20.42 -7.91
N ASP A 299 -9.78 -19.66 -7.40
CA ASP A 299 -9.56 -18.26 -7.80
C ASP A 299 -9.14 -18.17 -9.28
N TYR A 300 -8.34 -19.13 -9.74
CA TYR A 300 -7.98 -19.25 -11.15
C TYR A 300 -9.19 -19.52 -12.06
N ARG A 301 -10.13 -20.39 -11.63
CA ARG A 301 -11.38 -20.61 -12.38
C ARG A 301 -12.20 -19.33 -12.49
N ARG A 302 -12.34 -18.58 -11.39
CA ARG A 302 -13.03 -17.28 -11.40
C ARG A 302 -12.34 -16.26 -12.31
N LEU A 303 -11.01 -16.27 -12.34
CA LEU A 303 -10.24 -15.45 -13.27
C LEU A 303 -10.58 -15.82 -14.72
N CYS A 304 -10.61 -17.11 -15.07
CA CYS A 304 -11.02 -17.58 -16.40
C CYS A 304 -12.44 -17.14 -16.77
N GLU A 305 -13.42 -17.32 -15.88
CA GLU A 305 -14.81 -16.86 -16.11
C GLU A 305 -14.87 -15.34 -16.36
N THR A 306 -14.05 -14.56 -15.65
CA THR A 306 -13.99 -13.11 -15.83
C THR A 306 -13.30 -12.73 -17.14
N LEU A 307 -12.29 -13.49 -17.57
CA LEU A 307 -11.63 -13.32 -18.88
C LEU A 307 -12.59 -13.67 -20.03
N GLU A 308 -13.44 -14.67 -19.87
CA GLU A 308 -14.49 -15.02 -20.84
C GLU A 308 -15.57 -13.93 -20.92
N ASP A 309 -16.00 -13.35 -19.78
CA ASP A 309 -16.91 -12.20 -19.77
C ASP A 309 -16.30 -11.00 -20.50
N ALA A 310 -15.01 -10.72 -20.24
CA ALA A 310 -14.26 -9.68 -20.93
C ALA A 310 -14.17 -9.93 -22.45
N ASP A 311 -13.92 -11.15 -22.89
CA ASP A 311 -13.91 -11.52 -24.31
C ASP A 311 -15.28 -11.29 -24.97
N ARG A 312 -16.36 -11.71 -24.30
CA ARG A 312 -17.73 -11.47 -24.76
C ARG A 312 -18.01 -9.97 -24.92
N LEU A 313 -17.63 -9.15 -23.93
CA LEU A 313 -17.83 -7.70 -23.98
C LEU A 313 -17.06 -7.06 -25.15
N LEU A 314 -15.84 -7.51 -25.42
CA LEU A 314 -15.09 -7.08 -26.59
C LEU A 314 -15.82 -7.49 -27.88
N GLY A 315 -16.34 -8.72 -27.97
CA GLY A 315 -17.13 -9.18 -29.11
C GLY A 315 -18.36 -8.30 -29.39
N GLU A 316 -19.09 -7.90 -28.35
CA GLU A 316 -20.32 -7.11 -28.48
C GLU A 316 -20.05 -5.62 -28.80
N ARG A 317 -19.08 -5.01 -28.11
CA ARG A 317 -18.90 -3.55 -28.10
C ARG A 317 -17.94 -3.05 -29.16
N LEU A 318 -16.94 -3.83 -29.52
CA LEU A 318 -15.92 -3.41 -30.48
C LEU A 318 -16.50 -3.11 -31.88
N PRO A 319 -17.44 -3.91 -32.43
CA PRO A 319 -18.08 -3.58 -33.70
C PRO A 319 -18.90 -2.27 -33.63
N GLN A 320 -19.56 -2.01 -32.51
CA GLN A 320 -20.35 -0.79 -32.31
C GLN A 320 -19.46 0.46 -32.26
N ALA A 321 -18.31 0.36 -31.57
CA ALA A 321 -17.35 1.44 -31.45
C ALA A 321 -16.68 1.79 -32.80
N VAL A 322 -16.43 0.78 -33.65
CA VAL A 322 -15.86 0.97 -34.99
C VAL A 322 -16.90 1.48 -36.00
N ALA A 323 -18.16 1.07 -35.85
CA ALA A 323 -19.26 1.46 -36.73
C ALA A 323 -19.82 2.85 -36.44
N ALA A 324 -19.57 3.41 -35.24
CA ALA A 324 -19.98 4.76 -34.90
C ALA A 324 -19.35 5.74 -35.91
N PRO A 325 -20.13 6.34 -36.82
CA PRO A 325 -19.58 7.26 -37.79
C PRO A 325 -18.92 8.41 -37.04
N ALA A 326 -17.79 8.88 -37.55
CA ALA A 326 -17.14 10.13 -37.11
C ALA A 326 -18.00 11.35 -37.50
N ALA A 327 -19.29 11.33 -37.13
CA ALA A 327 -20.20 12.43 -37.27
C ALA A 327 -19.92 13.46 -36.17
N LEU A 328 -18.73 14.07 -36.22
CA LEU A 328 -18.64 15.49 -35.93
C LEU A 328 -19.39 16.19 -37.07
N ALA A 329 -20.71 16.28 -36.94
CA ALA A 329 -21.48 17.23 -37.71
C ALA A 329 -20.88 18.62 -37.41
N PRO A 330 -20.63 19.48 -38.42
CA PRO A 330 -20.26 20.85 -38.16
C PRO A 330 -21.35 21.47 -37.30
N LEU A 331 -20.96 22.03 -36.15
CA LEU A 331 -21.85 22.84 -35.31
C LEU A 331 -22.60 23.83 -36.21
N PRO A 332 -23.95 23.86 -36.21
CA PRO A 332 -24.67 24.85 -36.98
C PRO A 332 -24.23 26.24 -36.50
N ALA A 333 -23.79 27.07 -37.44
CA ALA A 333 -23.48 28.47 -37.18
C ALA A 333 -24.69 29.09 -36.48
N ALA A 334 -24.49 29.58 -35.25
CA ALA A 334 -25.52 30.28 -34.52
C ALA A 334 -25.91 31.54 -35.32
N GLU A 335 -27.06 31.50 -35.98
CA GLU A 335 -27.70 32.67 -36.56
C GLU A 335 -28.04 33.63 -35.42
N VAL A 336 -27.39 34.79 -35.45
CA VAL A 336 -27.73 35.94 -34.63
C VAL A 336 -29.10 36.45 -35.10
N PRO A 337 -30.14 36.50 -34.24
CA PRO A 337 -31.43 37.02 -34.67
C PRO A 337 -31.34 38.55 -34.82
N LEU A 338 -31.46 39.01 -36.07
CA LEU A 338 -31.76 40.39 -36.45
C LEU A 338 -33.14 40.79 -35.88
N LEU A 339 -33.15 41.71 -34.91
CA LEU A 339 -34.37 42.39 -34.47
C LEU A 339 -34.92 43.26 -35.61
N ARG A 340 -36.17 42.99 -36.02
CA ARG A 340 -37.01 43.93 -36.80
C ARG A 340 -37.68 44.96 -35.86
N PRO A 341 -37.94 46.18 -36.34
CA PRO A 341 -38.42 47.30 -35.52
C PRO A 341 -39.95 47.32 -35.36
N ALA A 342 -40.42 47.85 -34.24
CA ALA A 342 -41.81 48.26 -34.03
C ALA A 342 -41.95 49.79 -34.28
N PRO A 343 -43.13 50.28 -34.73
CA PRO A 343 -43.29 51.64 -35.21
C PRO A 343 -43.63 52.66 -34.12
N GLU A 344 -43.04 53.85 -34.30
CA GLU A 344 -43.55 55.20 -34.10
C GLU A 344 -44.44 55.52 -32.89
N ALA A 345 -43.89 56.34 -31.98
CA ALA A 345 -44.65 57.38 -31.30
C ALA A 345 -43.82 58.68 -31.19
N THR A 346 -44.43 59.72 -31.72
CA THR A 346 -43.98 61.09 -31.97
C THR A 346 -43.86 61.90 -30.68
N VAL A 347 -42.72 62.56 -30.40
CA VAL A 347 -42.65 63.85 -29.68
C VAL A 347 -41.46 64.69 -30.17
N THR A 348 -41.77 65.96 -30.37
CA THR A 348 -41.06 67.12 -30.93
C THR A 348 -39.74 67.59 -30.28
N ALA A 349 -38.89 68.15 -31.16
CA ALA A 349 -37.73 69.08 -31.08
C ALA A 349 -37.54 69.92 -29.78
N ALA A 350 -36.35 70.40 -29.35
CA ALA A 350 -35.13 70.92 -30.01
C ALA A 350 -33.99 71.14 -28.95
N PRO A 351 -32.84 71.81 -29.20
CA PRO A 351 -31.84 71.66 -30.26
C PRO A 351 -30.39 71.41 -29.74
N ALA A 352 -29.57 70.82 -30.63
CA ALA A 352 -28.13 70.94 -30.87
C ALA A 352 -27.14 71.42 -29.77
N ALA A 353 -26.22 70.52 -29.40
CA ALA A 353 -24.84 70.84 -29.04
C ALA A 353 -23.87 69.83 -29.69
N ALA A 354 -22.77 70.35 -30.24
CA ALA A 354 -21.80 69.64 -31.09
C ALA A 354 -21.00 68.54 -30.35
N PRO A 355 -20.50 67.50 -31.07
CA PRO A 355 -19.74 66.41 -30.47
C PRO A 355 -18.26 66.75 -30.25
N ALA A 356 -17.75 66.42 -29.07
CA ALA A 356 -16.32 66.39 -28.73
C ALA A 356 -15.67 65.05 -29.14
N PRO A 357 -14.35 65.00 -29.39
CA PRO A 357 -13.70 63.94 -30.17
C PRO A 357 -13.44 62.63 -29.39
N LEU A 358 -13.38 61.53 -30.15
CA LEU A 358 -13.02 60.18 -29.71
C LEU A 358 -11.72 60.14 -28.89
N ALA A 359 -11.77 59.47 -27.74
CA ALA A 359 -10.59 59.01 -27.02
C ALA A 359 -9.98 57.75 -27.69
N PRO A 360 -8.64 57.59 -27.71
CA PRO A 360 -7.97 56.45 -28.33
C PRO A 360 -8.13 55.16 -27.50
N PRO A 361 -8.09 53.98 -28.14
CA PRO A 361 -8.21 52.70 -27.44
C PRO A 361 -6.96 52.44 -26.58
N MET A 362 -7.17 52.12 -25.30
CA MET A 362 -6.11 51.68 -24.40
C MET A 362 -5.48 50.34 -24.85
N PRO A 363 -4.17 50.14 -24.64
CA PRO A 363 -3.50 48.89 -24.94
C PRO A 363 -3.95 47.78 -23.97
N ARG A 364 -4.38 46.65 -24.54
CA ARG A 364 -4.67 45.42 -23.78
C ARG A 364 -3.39 44.96 -23.08
N ARG A 365 -3.37 45.01 -21.74
CA ARG A 365 -2.36 44.35 -20.92
C ARG A 365 -2.40 42.85 -21.19
N ALA A 366 -1.30 42.29 -21.68
CA ALA A 366 -1.08 40.86 -21.71
C ALA A 366 -1.13 40.32 -20.28
N ARG A 367 -2.03 39.36 -20.02
CA ARG A 367 -2.01 38.59 -18.78
C ARG A 367 -0.73 37.74 -18.79
N GLY A 368 0.16 37.97 -17.83
CA GLY A 368 1.29 37.08 -17.58
C GLY A 368 0.81 35.69 -17.19
N LEU A 369 1.55 34.67 -17.61
CA LEU A 369 1.36 33.27 -17.20
C LEU A 369 1.36 33.17 -15.68
N THR A 370 0.41 32.41 -15.15
CA THR A 370 0.40 32.07 -13.72
C THR A 370 1.60 31.18 -13.38
N ALA A 371 2.03 31.18 -12.12
CA ALA A 371 3.18 30.38 -11.68
C ALA A 371 3.00 28.86 -11.98
N ALA A 372 1.76 28.38 -12.00
CA ALA A 372 1.44 27.00 -12.36
C ALA A 372 1.62 26.73 -13.87
N GLU A 373 1.22 27.68 -14.72
CA GLU A 373 1.40 27.56 -16.18
C GLU A 373 2.87 27.71 -16.58
N ALA A 374 3.62 28.59 -15.89
CA ALA A 374 5.06 28.70 -16.06
C ALA A 374 5.79 27.40 -15.64
N ALA A 375 5.39 26.79 -14.53
CA ALA A 375 5.97 25.52 -14.07
C ALA A 375 5.66 24.36 -15.04
N ALA A 376 4.42 24.27 -15.54
CA ALA A 376 4.04 23.26 -16.53
C ALA A 376 4.84 23.43 -17.84
N ALA A 377 5.01 24.66 -18.33
CA ALA A 377 5.81 24.94 -19.51
C ALA A 377 7.29 24.56 -19.32
N ILE A 378 7.87 24.85 -18.14
CA ILE A 378 9.26 24.49 -17.82
C ILE A 378 9.44 22.96 -17.77
N ILE A 379 8.49 22.23 -17.19
CA ILE A 379 8.53 20.75 -17.12
C ILE A 379 8.43 20.14 -18.52
N SER A 380 7.55 20.65 -19.38
CA SER A 380 7.41 20.17 -20.76
C SER A 380 8.66 20.43 -21.60
N VAL A 381 9.30 21.59 -21.44
CA VAL A 381 10.56 21.90 -22.14
C VAL A 381 11.72 21.04 -21.62
N ALA A 382 11.79 20.78 -20.30
CA ALA A 382 12.80 19.90 -19.72
C ALA A 382 12.66 18.43 -20.17
N ALA A 383 11.43 17.94 -20.30
CA ALA A 383 11.16 16.59 -20.80
C ALA A 383 11.55 16.44 -22.29
N LEU A 384 11.24 17.44 -23.12
CA LEU A 384 11.66 17.48 -24.53
C LEU A 384 13.19 17.56 -24.66
N ALA A 385 13.85 18.36 -23.83
CA ALA A 385 15.30 18.45 -23.81
C ALA A 385 15.95 17.12 -23.41
N ALA A 386 15.39 16.39 -22.44
CA ALA A 386 15.88 15.06 -22.06
C ALA A 386 15.76 14.05 -23.21
N VAL A 387 14.65 14.02 -23.93
CA VAL A 387 14.47 13.13 -25.09
C VAL A 387 15.49 13.43 -26.20
N VAL A 388 15.79 14.71 -26.44
CA VAL A 388 16.80 15.11 -27.44
C VAL A 388 18.21 14.74 -26.99
N VAL A 389 18.53 14.90 -25.70
CA VAL A 389 19.86 14.57 -25.14
C VAL A 389 20.11 13.05 -25.14
N PHE A 390 19.10 12.23 -24.88
CA PHE A 390 19.22 10.77 -24.81
C PHE A 390 18.93 10.05 -26.13
N LEU A 391 18.55 10.78 -27.19
CA LEU A 391 18.28 10.21 -28.52
C LEU A 391 19.46 9.40 -29.11
N PRO A 392 20.74 9.81 -28.96
CA PRO A 392 21.87 9.04 -29.48
C PRO A 392 22.06 7.69 -28.78
N GLU A 393 21.90 7.64 -27.45
CA GLU A 393 22.00 6.40 -26.65
C GLU A 393 20.86 5.44 -26.96
N ILE A 394 19.65 5.96 -27.20
CA ILE A 394 18.49 5.18 -27.63
C ILE A 394 18.74 4.58 -29.02
N GLN A 395 19.33 5.34 -29.96
CA GLN A 395 19.66 4.83 -31.28
C GLN A 395 20.78 3.78 -31.25
N GLU A 396 21.79 3.95 -30.40
CA GLU A 396 22.84 2.94 -30.20
C GLU A 396 22.26 1.63 -29.64
N TRP A 397 21.32 1.73 -28.69
CA TRP A 397 20.65 0.57 -28.10
C TRP A 397 19.77 -0.18 -29.13
N VAL A 398 19.06 0.55 -29.99
CA VAL A 398 18.28 -0.02 -31.10
C VAL A 398 19.20 -0.68 -32.14
N GLY A 399 20.39 -0.12 -32.39
CA GLY A 399 21.41 -0.72 -33.25
C GLY A 399 21.91 -2.07 -32.70
N LYS A 400 22.19 -2.14 -31.40
CA LYS A 400 22.62 -3.38 -30.72
C LYS A 400 21.55 -4.47 -30.77
N LEU A 401 20.28 -4.09 -30.64
CA LEU A 401 19.16 -5.03 -30.75
C LEU A 401 18.98 -5.59 -32.17
N LYS A 402 19.14 -4.76 -33.20
CA LYS A 402 19.09 -5.24 -34.59
C LYS A 402 20.25 -6.18 -34.92
N GLY A 403 21.45 -5.91 -34.39
CA GLY A 403 22.59 -6.82 -34.52
C GLY A 403 22.36 -8.18 -33.86
N ALA A 404 21.79 -8.20 -32.65
CA ALA A 404 21.48 -9.43 -31.93
C ALA A 404 20.39 -10.27 -32.62
N ALA A 405 19.38 -9.61 -33.21
CA ALA A 405 18.33 -10.28 -33.96
C ALA A 405 18.84 -10.94 -35.26
N GLN A 406 19.80 -10.31 -35.95
CA GLN A 406 20.36 -10.85 -37.19
C GLN A 406 21.21 -12.12 -36.97
N VAL A 407 21.86 -12.25 -35.80
CA VAL A 407 22.66 -13.43 -35.42
C VAL A 407 21.76 -14.64 -35.10
N ALA A 408 20.54 -14.42 -34.62
CA ALA A 408 19.60 -15.49 -34.30
C ALA A 408 18.95 -16.13 -35.55
N VAL A 409 18.84 -15.41 -36.67
CA VAL A 409 18.17 -15.89 -37.89
C VAL A 409 19.06 -16.82 -38.73
N ASN A 410 20.38 -16.77 -38.57
CA ASN A 410 21.33 -17.55 -39.37
C ASN A 410 21.80 -18.86 -38.72
N ARG A 411 21.19 -19.31 -37.62
CA ARG A 411 21.54 -20.58 -36.97
C ARG A 411 20.63 -21.69 -37.50
N ALA A 412 21.18 -22.58 -38.34
CA ALA A 412 20.50 -23.78 -38.82
C ALA A 412 20.19 -24.74 -37.64
N PRO A 413 19.05 -25.46 -37.68
CA PRO A 413 18.65 -26.34 -36.59
C PRO A 413 19.53 -27.60 -36.53
N GLU A 414 20.07 -27.91 -35.35
CA GLU A 414 20.72 -29.19 -35.05
C GLU A 414 19.67 -30.32 -34.97
N PRO A 415 19.99 -31.56 -35.37
CA PRO A 415 19.06 -32.68 -35.30
C PRO A 415 18.91 -33.22 -33.86
N ASP A 416 17.65 -33.40 -33.46
CA ASP A 416 17.22 -33.95 -32.18
C ASP A 416 17.81 -35.35 -31.91
N THR A 417 18.55 -35.49 -30.82
CA THR A 417 19.13 -36.75 -30.33
C THR A 417 18.62 -37.09 -28.94
N HIS A 418 17.30 -37.11 -28.70
CA HIS A 418 16.73 -37.71 -27.48
C HIS A 418 15.36 -38.37 -27.71
N THR A 419 15.36 -39.56 -28.32
CA THR A 419 14.23 -40.50 -28.25
C THR A 419 14.51 -41.52 -27.16
N LEU A 420 13.86 -41.38 -26.00
CA LEU A 420 13.85 -42.38 -24.92
C LEU A 420 12.85 -43.49 -25.28
N VAL A 421 13.38 -44.69 -25.54
CA VAL A 421 12.60 -45.92 -25.76
C VAL A 421 12.13 -46.45 -24.40
N ILE A 422 10.82 -46.58 -24.22
CA ILE A 422 10.20 -47.27 -23.07
C ILE A 422 9.94 -48.73 -23.50
N PRO A 423 10.47 -49.76 -22.82
CA PRO A 423 10.19 -51.15 -23.16
C PRO A 423 8.77 -51.58 -22.72
N GLU A 424 8.08 -52.31 -23.60
CA GLU A 424 6.77 -52.92 -23.35
C GLU A 424 6.84 -54.02 -22.26
N PRO A 425 5.81 -54.15 -21.40
CA PRO A 425 5.70 -55.25 -20.44
C PRO A 425 5.28 -56.58 -21.13
N PRO A 426 5.76 -57.74 -20.62
CA PRO A 426 5.50 -59.04 -21.25
C PRO A 426 4.04 -59.51 -21.10
N PRO A 427 3.54 -60.28 -22.09
CA PRO A 427 2.14 -60.72 -22.14
C PRO A 427 1.82 -61.80 -21.11
N GLN A 428 0.71 -61.64 -20.39
CA GLN A 428 0.17 -62.66 -19.48
C GLN A 428 -0.58 -63.76 -20.24
N PRO A 429 -0.51 -65.03 -19.80
CA PRO A 429 -1.16 -66.15 -20.47
C PRO A 429 -2.69 -66.18 -20.25
N VAL A 430 -3.39 -66.35 -21.37
CA VAL A 430 -4.84 -66.46 -21.52
C VAL A 430 -5.38 -67.71 -20.82
N LYS A 431 -6.25 -67.54 -19.81
CA LYS A 431 -7.07 -68.62 -19.24
C LYS A 431 -8.40 -68.73 -20.01
N LYS A 432 -8.65 -69.94 -20.54
CA LYS A 432 -9.83 -70.31 -21.33
C LYS A 432 -11.12 -70.25 -20.51
N ALA A 433 -12.17 -69.71 -21.12
CA ALA A 433 -13.53 -69.70 -20.62
C ALA A 433 -14.22 -71.07 -20.75
N THR A 434 -15.13 -71.38 -19.85
CA THR A 434 -16.10 -72.49 -19.95
C THR A 434 -17.47 -71.96 -19.51
N PRO A 435 -18.59 -72.38 -20.14
CA PRO A 435 -19.81 -71.58 -20.21
C PRO A 435 -20.80 -71.89 -19.08
N ARG A 436 -21.56 -70.89 -18.65
CA ARG A 436 -22.65 -71.02 -17.68
C ARG A 436 -24.00 -70.94 -18.39
N PRO A 437 -24.94 -71.87 -18.16
CA PRO A 437 -26.29 -71.83 -18.73
C PRO A 437 -27.27 -70.98 -17.90
N PRO A 438 -28.47 -70.63 -18.43
CA PRO A 438 -29.36 -69.63 -17.86
C PRO A 438 -30.50 -70.24 -17.02
N GLN A 439 -30.78 -69.71 -15.83
CA GLN A 439 -32.04 -69.93 -15.08
C GLN A 439 -32.37 -68.66 -14.26
N LYS A 440 -33.46 -67.96 -14.59
CA LYS A 440 -34.83 -68.04 -14.05
C LYS A 440 -34.99 -67.55 -12.60
N ARG A 441 -35.78 -66.47 -12.49
CA ARG A 441 -36.43 -65.96 -11.27
C ARG A 441 -37.19 -67.09 -10.57
N ASP A 442 -37.13 -67.13 -9.24
CA ASP A 442 -38.33 -67.12 -8.40
C ASP A 442 -38.01 -66.70 -6.96
N LYS A 443 -39.09 -66.29 -6.30
CA LYS A 443 -39.24 -65.68 -4.98
C LYS A 443 -38.70 -66.58 -3.85
N GLU A 444 -38.40 -65.98 -2.70
CA GLU A 444 -39.19 -66.15 -1.45
C GLU A 444 -38.35 -66.05 -0.16
N ALA A 445 -38.93 -65.32 0.80
CA ALA A 445 -38.76 -65.34 2.26
C ALA A 445 -37.36 -65.28 2.90
N VAL A 446 -37.07 -64.10 3.47
CA VAL A 446 -36.09 -63.87 4.54
C VAL A 446 -36.73 -64.18 5.89
N LYS A 447 -36.13 -65.07 6.69
CA LYS A 447 -36.10 -65.00 8.17
C LYS A 447 -34.82 -65.68 8.72
N PRO A 448 -34.34 -65.25 9.90
CA PRO A 448 -32.92 -65.33 10.27
C PRO A 448 -32.60 -66.46 11.26
N SER A 449 -31.37 -66.94 11.23
CA SER A 449 -30.77 -67.81 12.25
C SER A 449 -29.33 -67.36 12.51
N THR A 450 -29.06 -67.01 13.78
CA THR A 450 -27.96 -67.50 14.66
C THR A 450 -26.76 -68.15 13.94
N ASP A 451 -25.48 -67.79 14.15
CA ASP A 451 -24.75 -67.82 15.43
C ASP A 451 -23.25 -67.38 15.26
N LEU A 452 -22.68 -66.86 16.36
CA LEU A 452 -21.29 -66.93 16.89
C LEU A 452 -20.10 -66.45 16.03
N THR A 453 -19.28 -65.46 16.44
CA THR A 453 -18.31 -65.48 17.57
C THR A 453 -17.73 -64.05 17.74
N ALA A 454 -17.81 -63.42 18.91
CA ALA A 454 -16.85 -63.41 20.02
C ALA A 454 -15.49 -62.73 19.73
N THR A 455 -15.35 -61.47 20.15
CA THR A 455 -14.05 -60.84 20.49
C THR A 455 -14.27 -59.98 21.72
N GLU A 456 -13.52 -60.30 22.78
CA GLU A 456 -13.58 -59.73 24.11
C GLU A 456 -13.10 -58.27 24.14
N VAL A 457 -13.80 -57.43 24.92
CA VAL A 457 -13.38 -56.07 25.28
C VAL A 457 -13.21 -56.04 26.80
N PRO A 458 -12.07 -55.58 27.35
CA PRO A 458 -11.90 -55.47 28.79
C PRO A 458 -12.71 -54.30 29.34
N ILE A 459 -13.53 -54.62 30.35
CA ILE A 459 -14.34 -53.68 31.13
C ILE A 459 -13.42 -52.99 32.15
N PHE A 460 -13.35 -51.66 32.10
CA PHE A 460 -12.78 -50.85 33.18
C PHE A 460 -13.82 -50.73 34.32
N GLU A 461 -13.49 -51.30 35.48
CA GLU A 461 -14.20 -51.03 36.73
C GLU A 461 -14.04 -49.57 37.13
N LYS A 462 -15.17 -48.94 37.44
CA LYS A 462 -15.28 -47.56 37.88
C LYS A 462 -15.25 -47.56 39.41
N GLU A 463 -14.22 -46.98 40.02
CA GLU A 463 -14.17 -46.76 41.47
C GLU A 463 -15.35 -45.85 41.93
N PRO A 464 -15.99 -46.18 43.06
CA PRO A 464 -17.03 -45.34 43.64
C PRO A 464 -16.46 -44.10 44.33
N PRO A 465 -17.16 -42.95 44.29
CA PRO A 465 -16.67 -41.71 44.89
C PRO A 465 -16.66 -41.78 46.43
N PRO A 466 -15.69 -41.13 47.10
CA PRO A 466 -15.62 -41.09 48.56
C PRO A 466 -16.79 -40.29 49.15
N LYS A 467 -17.36 -40.82 50.23
CA LYS A 467 -18.42 -40.21 51.03
C LYS A 467 -17.91 -38.93 51.72
N PRO A 468 -18.70 -37.85 51.81
CA PRO A 468 -18.33 -36.68 52.59
C PRO A 468 -18.54 -36.94 54.09
N ASP A 469 -17.45 -36.84 54.86
CA ASP A 469 -17.47 -36.91 56.31
C ASP A 469 -18.16 -35.67 56.90
N THR A 470 -19.16 -35.96 57.73
CA THR A 470 -19.90 -34.99 58.54
C THR A 470 -19.14 -34.81 59.84
N SER A 471 -18.49 -33.65 60.04
CA SER A 471 -18.03 -33.24 61.36
C SER A 471 -18.26 -31.74 61.57
N THR A 472 -19.40 -31.45 62.18
CA THR A 472 -19.74 -30.18 62.81
C THR A 472 -19.17 -30.17 64.22
N PRO A 473 -18.37 -29.17 64.62
CA PRO A 473 -18.23 -28.81 66.02
C PRO A 473 -19.15 -27.64 66.39
N ALA A 474 -19.85 -27.81 67.50
CA ALA A 474 -20.71 -26.82 68.14
C ALA A 474 -19.92 -25.59 68.64
N PRO A 475 -20.58 -24.42 68.80
CA PRO A 475 -19.93 -23.18 69.22
C PRO A 475 -19.73 -23.11 70.74
N PRO A 476 -18.68 -22.43 71.24
CA PRO A 476 -18.57 -22.10 72.65
C PRO A 476 -19.43 -20.89 73.05
N GLU A 477 -19.83 -20.92 74.31
CA GLU A 477 -20.75 -20.04 75.01
C GLU A 477 -20.27 -18.59 75.17
N LYS A 478 -21.26 -17.68 75.10
CA LYS A 478 -21.46 -16.41 75.81
C LYS A 478 -20.29 -15.85 76.65
N ALA A 479 -19.82 -14.68 76.24
CA ALA A 479 -19.47 -13.59 77.16
C ALA A 479 -20.44 -12.43 76.92
N VAL A 480 -21.00 -11.91 78.01
CA VAL A 480 -21.91 -10.76 78.07
C VAL A 480 -21.05 -9.50 78.04
N GLU A 481 -21.24 -8.65 77.03
CA GLU A 481 -20.67 -7.30 77.00
C GLU A 481 -21.75 -6.29 76.55
N GLU A 482 -21.58 -5.08 77.06
CA GLU A 482 -22.50 -3.99 77.35
C GLU A 482 -23.07 -3.28 76.09
N PRO A 483 -24.29 -2.70 76.12
CA PRO A 483 -24.93 -2.20 74.90
C PRO A 483 -24.35 -0.86 74.44
N GLU A 484 -23.62 -0.87 73.32
CA GLU A 484 -23.32 0.32 72.53
C GLU A 484 -24.55 0.80 71.72
N PRO A 485 -24.68 2.13 71.48
CA PRO A 485 -25.84 2.74 70.81
C PRO A 485 -26.00 2.31 69.34
N PRO A 486 -27.22 2.32 68.78
CA PRO A 486 -27.51 1.71 67.50
C PRO A 486 -26.83 2.44 66.33
N THR A 487 -25.81 1.80 65.76
CA THR A 487 -25.30 2.10 64.42
C THR A 487 -26.38 1.75 63.39
N PRO A 488 -26.68 2.63 62.41
CA PRO A 488 -27.73 2.39 61.44
C PRO A 488 -27.43 1.12 60.63
N THR A 489 -28.35 0.17 60.70
CA THR A 489 -28.38 -1.05 59.89
C THR A 489 -28.18 -0.67 58.42
N PRO A 490 -27.12 -1.18 57.74
CA PRO A 490 -27.06 -1.07 56.29
C PRO A 490 -28.21 -1.89 55.75
N THR A 491 -29.22 -1.21 55.21
CA THR A 491 -30.30 -1.81 54.45
C THR A 491 -29.67 -2.72 53.41
N ALA A 492 -29.83 -4.03 53.59
CA ALA A 492 -29.43 -5.02 52.61
C ALA A 492 -30.06 -4.59 51.28
N LYS A 493 -29.24 -4.08 50.36
CA LYS A 493 -29.64 -3.89 48.97
C LYS A 493 -30.08 -5.26 48.51
N ALA A 494 -31.38 -5.41 48.25
CA ALA A 494 -31.89 -6.57 47.57
C ALA A 494 -31.07 -6.71 46.27
N ASP A 495 -30.28 -7.76 46.18
CA ASP A 495 -29.60 -8.18 44.97
C ASP A 495 -30.68 -8.38 43.92
N THR A 496 -30.91 -7.33 43.14
CA THR A 496 -31.74 -7.43 41.94
C THR A 496 -30.98 -8.39 41.05
N PRO A 497 -31.53 -9.56 40.69
CA PRO A 497 -30.82 -10.51 39.86
C PRO A 497 -30.39 -9.76 38.59
N GLU A 498 -29.08 -9.60 38.43
CA GLU A 498 -28.49 -8.99 37.25
C GLU A 498 -29.02 -9.80 36.07
N VAL A 499 -29.96 -9.20 35.33
CA VAL A 499 -30.60 -9.85 34.19
C VAL A 499 -29.49 -10.01 33.16
N ALA A 500 -28.86 -11.18 33.17
CA ALA A 500 -27.75 -11.50 32.30
C ALA A 500 -28.14 -11.12 30.87
N SER A 501 -27.39 -10.20 30.28
CA SER A 501 -27.65 -9.70 28.93
C SER A 501 -27.85 -10.90 28.00
N PRO A 502 -28.89 -10.91 27.15
CA PRO A 502 -29.20 -12.07 26.29
C PRO A 502 -28.00 -12.54 25.45
N SER A 503 -27.05 -11.64 25.18
CA SER A 503 -25.77 -11.88 24.53
C SER A 503 -24.83 -12.86 25.25
N ALA A 504 -24.94 -13.00 26.58
CA ALA A 504 -24.10 -13.89 27.38
C ALA A 504 -24.40 -15.39 27.17
N ARG A 505 -25.49 -15.74 26.49
CA ARG A 505 -25.93 -17.14 26.29
C ARG A 505 -25.49 -17.76 24.96
N LEU A 506 -24.75 -17.03 24.13
CA LEU A 506 -24.34 -17.55 22.82
C LEU A 506 -23.22 -18.58 22.99
N GLY A 507 -23.55 -19.85 22.69
CA GLY A 507 -22.63 -21.00 22.74
C GLY A 507 -21.80 -21.18 21.47
N LEU A 508 -21.37 -22.41 21.19
CA LEU A 508 -20.68 -22.77 19.95
C LEU A 508 -21.59 -22.60 18.72
N GLY A 509 -20.99 -22.34 17.55
CA GLY A 509 -21.73 -22.29 16.28
C GLY A 509 -21.70 -20.91 15.59
N VAL A 510 -22.56 -20.74 14.59
CA VAL A 510 -22.66 -19.51 13.78
C VAL A 510 -23.76 -18.63 14.32
N HIS A 511 -23.39 -17.46 14.82
CA HIS A 511 -24.32 -16.46 15.35
C HIS A 511 -24.34 -15.23 14.46
N ARG A 512 -25.54 -14.80 14.10
CA ARG A 512 -25.77 -13.56 13.35
C ARG A 512 -26.02 -12.45 14.36
N LEU A 513 -25.01 -11.61 14.58
CA LEU A 513 -25.06 -10.54 15.59
C LEU A 513 -25.78 -9.30 15.08
N PHE A 514 -25.71 -9.05 13.77
CA PHE A 514 -26.44 -7.97 13.12
C PHE A 514 -26.78 -8.33 11.66
N SER A 515 -28.05 -8.16 11.30
CA SER A 515 -28.53 -8.36 9.92
C SER A 515 -29.63 -7.37 9.57
N GLY A 516 -29.38 -6.10 9.87
CA GLY A 516 -30.25 -4.99 9.54
C GLY A 516 -31.46 -4.77 10.44
N GLY A 517 -31.58 -5.55 11.53
CA GLY A 517 -32.50 -5.23 12.64
C GLY A 517 -31.95 -4.12 13.54
N GLY A 518 -32.66 -3.77 14.61
CA GLY A 518 -32.16 -2.79 15.59
C GLY A 518 -30.92 -3.27 16.34
N ALA A 519 -30.13 -2.33 16.87
CA ALA A 519 -28.94 -2.60 17.70
C ALA A 519 -29.26 -3.01 19.15
N ALA A 520 -30.44 -3.59 19.41
CA ALA A 520 -30.93 -3.83 20.78
C ALA A 520 -30.06 -4.80 21.61
N ASN A 521 -29.28 -5.68 20.96
CA ASN A 521 -28.36 -6.62 21.61
C ASN A 521 -26.91 -6.13 21.66
N TRP A 522 -26.68 -4.85 21.35
CA TRP A 522 -25.37 -4.23 21.30
C TRP A 522 -25.23 -3.20 22.40
N ASP A 523 -24.16 -3.30 23.20
CA ASP A 523 -23.77 -2.23 24.10
C ASP A 523 -22.99 -1.21 23.29
N THR A 524 -23.47 0.03 23.24
CA THR A 524 -22.89 1.09 22.40
C THR A 524 -22.30 2.22 23.24
N ALA A 525 -21.16 2.73 22.80
CA ALA A 525 -20.50 3.92 23.30
C ALA A 525 -20.14 4.82 22.11
N GLY A 526 -20.50 6.11 22.19
CA GLY A 526 -20.37 7.06 21.08
C GLY A 526 -21.65 7.17 20.25
N ALA A 527 -21.58 7.88 19.11
CA ALA A 527 -22.73 8.12 18.26
C ALA A 527 -22.96 6.93 17.30
N TRP A 528 -24.03 6.17 17.55
CA TRP A 528 -24.46 5.05 16.73
C TRP A 528 -25.90 5.25 16.27
N ASP A 529 -26.18 4.88 15.02
CA ASP A 529 -27.53 4.81 14.47
C ASP A 529 -27.69 3.54 13.62
N THR A 530 -28.94 3.15 13.38
CA THR A 530 -29.25 2.02 12.48
C THR A 530 -30.17 2.53 11.39
N ARG A 531 -29.73 2.45 10.13
CA ARG A 531 -30.49 2.95 8.98
C ARG A 531 -30.31 2.05 7.77
N GLY A 532 -31.41 1.68 7.12
CA GLY A 532 -31.38 0.89 5.88
C GLY A 532 -30.72 -0.50 6.05
N GLY A 533 -30.79 -1.06 7.25
CA GLY A 533 -30.16 -2.34 7.57
C GLY A 533 -28.64 -2.25 7.84
N GLU A 534 -28.10 -1.04 8.02
CA GLU A 534 -26.70 -0.77 8.35
C GLU A 534 -26.59 -0.23 9.79
N MET A 535 -25.59 -0.67 10.56
CA MET A 535 -25.15 0.07 11.75
C MET A 535 -24.17 1.15 11.30
N ARG A 536 -24.45 2.39 11.65
CA ARG A 536 -23.58 3.53 11.36
C ARG A 536 -23.01 4.07 12.65
N ALA A 537 -21.75 4.46 12.59
CA ALA A 537 -21.08 5.11 13.69
C ALA A 537 -20.32 6.31 13.19
N ARG A 538 -20.35 7.37 14.01
CA ARG A 538 -19.58 8.58 13.80
C ARG A 538 -18.74 8.87 15.03
N ALA A 539 -17.44 9.07 14.83
CA ALA A 539 -16.52 9.42 15.89
C ALA A 539 -15.69 10.64 15.48
N PRO A 540 -15.49 11.63 16.37
CA PRO A 540 -14.49 12.67 16.13
C PRO A 540 -13.07 12.07 16.12
N ALA A 541 -12.08 12.87 15.74
CA ALA A 541 -10.68 12.49 15.93
C ALA A 541 -10.40 12.31 17.44
N GLY A 542 -9.92 11.13 17.83
CA GLY A 542 -9.65 10.79 19.23
C GLY A 542 -10.43 9.57 19.71
N PRO A 543 -11.48 9.73 20.55
CA PRO A 543 -12.15 8.61 21.20
C PRO A 543 -12.85 7.71 20.18
N VAL A 544 -12.74 6.39 20.39
CA VAL A 544 -13.38 5.37 19.56
C VAL A 544 -14.88 5.31 19.88
N ALA A 545 -15.74 5.41 18.86
CA ALA A 545 -17.11 4.95 19.00
C ALA A 545 -17.09 3.42 18.91
N ILE A 546 -17.64 2.73 19.90
CA ILE A 546 -17.58 1.26 20.05
C ILE A 546 -19.00 0.70 20.15
N ALA A 547 -19.29 -0.40 19.46
CA ALA A 547 -20.47 -1.21 19.67
C ALA A 547 -20.01 -2.65 19.92
N VAL A 548 -20.44 -3.28 21.01
CA VAL A 548 -20.02 -4.64 21.38
C VAL A 548 -21.19 -5.57 21.63
N ALA A 549 -21.02 -6.84 21.26
CA ALA A 549 -22.01 -7.89 21.43
C ALA A 549 -21.33 -9.25 21.65
N GLY A 550 -22.14 -10.24 22.02
CA GLY A 550 -21.70 -11.62 22.20
C GLY A 550 -21.24 -11.96 23.61
N ASN A 551 -20.55 -13.10 23.73
CA ASN A 551 -20.21 -13.72 25.00
C ASN A 551 -18.78 -13.35 25.43
N PRO A 552 -18.56 -12.87 26.67
CA PRO A 552 -17.22 -12.55 27.18
C PRO A 552 -16.27 -13.77 27.29
N ASP A 553 -16.79 -15.00 27.25
CA ASP A 553 -15.99 -16.22 27.36
C ASP A 553 -15.47 -16.76 26.03
N TRP A 554 -15.78 -16.12 24.90
CA TRP A 554 -15.27 -16.54 23.60
C TRP A 554 -13.76 -16.34 23.48
N ARG A 555 -13.06 -17.39 23.05
CA ARG A 555 -11.60 -17.44 22.87
C ARG A 555 -11.21 -17.50 21.40
N ASP A 556 -11.82 -18.45 20.69
CA ASP A 556 -11.51 -18.81 19.30
C ASP A 556 -12.76 -18.72 18.43
N TYR A 557 -12.67 -17.92 17.37
CA TYR A 557 -13.80 -17.62 16.50
C TYR A 557 -13.37 -16.90 15.21
N ALA A 558 -14.25 -16.90 14.21
CA ALA A 558 -14.16 -16.05 13.05
C ALA A 558 -15.26 -14.96 13.09
N LEU A 559 -14.86 -13.70 13.20
CA LEU A 559 -15.73 -12.52 13.11
C LEU A 559 -15.79 -12.06 11.65
N ARG A 560 -16.99 -12.00 11.07
CA ARG A 560 -17.24 -11.51 9.71
C ARG A 560 -18.12 -10.27 9.76
N ALA A 561 -17.80 -9.27 8.96
CA ALA A 561 -18.63 -8.09 8.79
C ALA A 561 -18.40 -7.44 7.42
N ARG A 562 -19.46 -6.89 6.85
CA ARG A 562 -19.37 -5.94 5.74
C ARG A 562 -19.10 -4.56 6.30
N CYS A 563 -18.06 -3.89 5.83
CA CYS A 563 -17.63 -2.60 6.34
C CYS A 563 -17.39 -1.60 5.21
N ARG A 564 -17.65 -0.32 5.45
CA ARG A 564 -17.23 0.78 4.57
C ARG A 564 -17.01 2.07 5.35
N ILE A 565 -16.07 2.89 4.88
CA ILE A 565 -15.94 4.28 5.34
C ILE A 565 -16.94 5.12 4.57
N VAL A 566 -17.77 5.88 5.30
CA VAL A 566 -18.82 6.73 4.72
C VAL A 566 -18.30 8.15 4.60
N ARG A 567 -18.28 8.68 3.38
CA ARG A 567 -17.84 10.05 3.11
C ARG A 567 -18.52 10.70 1.94
N GLU A 568 -18.77 12.00 2.07
CA GLU A 568 -19.27 12.84 0.99
C GLU A 568 -18.14 13.39 0.11
N ASP A 569 -17.06 13.91 0.70
CA ASP A 569 -16.01 14.67 -0.01
C ASP A 569 -14.94 13.82 -0.72
N ARG A 570 -14.93 12.49 -0.51
CA ARG A 570 -13.93 11.53 -1.02
C ARG A 570 -12.46 11.93 -0.79
N LYS A 571 -12.17 12.77 0.21
CA LYS A 571 -10.79 13.15 0.56
C LYS A 571 -10.27 12.25 1.67
N ALA A 572 -9.07 11.71 1.51
CA ALA A 572 -8.43 10.95 2.58
C ALA A 572 -8.09 11.88 3.74
N ARG A 573 -8.42 11.46 4.96
CA ARG A 573 -7.94 12.11 6.19
C ARG A 573 -7.22 11.07 7.03
N GLU A 574 -6.09 11.48 7.57
CA GLU A 574 -5.36 10.68 8.56
C GLU A 574 -6.21 10.52 9.81
N GLY A 575 -6.09 9.37 10.48
CA GLY A 575 -6.83 9.10 11.72
C GLY A 575 -8.22 8.50 11.53
N GLU A 576 -8.67 8.31 10.28
CA GLU A 576 -9.97 7.69 9.98
C GLU A 576 -9.86 6.18 9.83
N TYR A 577 -10.54 5.46 10.72
CA TYR A 577 -10.56 4.01 10.71
C TYR A 577 -11.94 3.48 11.04
N TYR A 578 -12.32 2.38 10.39
CA TYR A 578 -13.26 1.43 10.99
C TYR A 578 -12.49 0.29 11.64
N LEU A 579 -13.07 -0.28 12.69
CA LEU A 579 -12.45 -1.28 13.54
C LEU A 579 -13.35 -2.51 13.59
N LEU A 580 -12.74 -3.68 13.43
CA LEU A 580 -13.31 -4.94 13.91
C LEU A 580 -12.64 -5.28 15.24
N ILE A 581 -13.44 -5.29 16.29
CA ILE A 581 -13.02 -5.48 17.67
C ILE A 581 -13.23 -6.94 18.05
N PHE A 582 -12.25 -7.51 18.73
CA PHE A 582 -12.30 -8.87 19.23
C PHE A 582 -11.55 -8.96 20.56
N ARG A 583 -11.93 -9.95 21.38
CA ARG A 583 -11.49 -10.08 22.77
C ARG A 583 -11.71 -8.81 23.58
N TYR A 584 -12.88 -8.20 23.38
CA TYR A 584 -13.28 -7.01 24.13
C TYR A 584 -13.58 -7.37 25.58
N GLN A 585 -12.84 -6.74 26.49
CA GLN A 585 -13.07 -6.81 27.93
C GLN A 585 -13.79 -5.54 28.39
N ASP A 586 -13.24 -4.38 28.04
CA ASP A 586 -13.77 -3.06 28.33
C ASP A 586 -13.29 -2.02 27.29
N ALA A 587 -13.72 -0.75 27.45
CA ALA A 587 -13.39 0.32 26.51
C ALA A 587 -11.90 0.71 26.49
N ALA A 588 -11.11 0.29 27.49
CA ALA A 588 -9.68 0.51 27.58
C ALA A 588 -8.86 -0.71 27.12
N ASN A 589 -9.45 -1.91 27.12
CA ASN A 589 -8.78 -3.20 26.92
C ASN A 589 -9.50 -4.08 25.88
N PHE A 590 -9.01 -4.05 24.64
CA PHE A 590 -9.52 -4.89 23.55
C PHE A 590 -8.50 -5.03 22.41
N ALA A 591 -8.62 -6.09 21.61
CA ALA A 591 -7.85 -6.24 20.38
C ALA A 591 -8.69 -5.77 19.17
N CYS A 592 -8.03 -5.27 18.13
CA CYS A 592 -8.73 -4.84 16.94
C CYS A 592 -7.88 -4.94 15.67
N VAL A 593 -8.58 -5.07 14.54
CA VAL A 593 -8.07 -4.75 13.21
C VAL A 593 -8.66 -3.41 12.81
N ARG A 594 -7.81 -2.45 12.46
CA ARG A 594 -8.20 -1.13 11.97
C ARG A 594 -7.95 -1.04 10.49
N PHE A 595 -8.90 -0.50 9.74
CA PHE A 595 -8.78 -0.33 8.31
C PHE A 595 -8.74 1.14 7.97
N ALA A 596 -7.62 1.57 7.38
CA ALA A 596 -7.49 2.90 6.80
C ALA A 596 -7.96 2.88 5.34
N ILE A 597 -8.24 4.07 4.81
CA ILE A 597 -8.61 4.26 3.41
C ILE A 597 -7.50 3.79 2.45
N GLU A 598 -6.24 3.85 2.85
CA GLU A 598 -5.10 3.61 1.94
C GLU A 598 -4.90 2.13 1.53
N GLY A 599 -5.88 1.25 1.77
CA GLY A 599 -5.73 -0.18 1.52
C GLY A 599 -4.79 -0.84 2.52
N ILE A 600 -4.55 -0.18 3.66
CA ILE A 600 -3.69 -0.66 4.73
C ILE A 600 -4.59 -0.95 5.92
N TYR A 601 -4.39 -2.10 6.53
CA TYR A 601 -4.96 -2.38 7.83
C TYR A 601 -3.84 -2.57 8.86
N GLU A 602 -4.15 -2.16 10.09
CA GLU A 602 -3.28 -2.22 11.25
C GLU A 602 -3.92 -3.15 12.27
N ILE A 603 -3.10 -4.00 12.89
CA ILE A 603 -3.55 -4.91 13.93
C ILE A 603 -2.83 -4.55 15.19
N GLY A 604 -3.60 -4.49 16.25
CA GLY A 604 -3.08 -4.13 17.53
C GLY A 604 -4.09 -4.34 18.62
N TYR A 605 -3.80 -3.73 19.75
CA TYR A 605 -4.66 -3.75 20.91
C TYR A 605 -4.69 -2.39 21.56
N TYR A 606 -5.82 -2.09 22.17
CA TYR A 606 -5.94 -1.05 23.18
C TYR A 606 -5.61 -1.66 24.54
N ARG A 607 -4.74 -1.00 25.28
CA ARG A 607 -4.52 -1.21 26.71
C ARG A 607 -4.48 0.13 27.39
N ASP A 608 -5.23 0.27 28.48
CA ASP A 608 -5.38 1.53 29.20
C ASP A 608 -5.83 2.69 28.27
N GLY A 609 -6.65 2.37 27.26
CA GLY A 609 -7.16 3.33 26.27
C GLY A 609 -6.14 3.76 25.21
N ALA A 610 -4.90 3.24 25.24
CA ALA A 610 -3.86 3.54 24.27
C ALA A 610 -3.69 2.39 23.27
N PHE A 611 -3.65 2.73 21.98
CA PHE A 611 -3.40 1.75 20.93
C PHE A 611 -1.93 1.38 20.84
N ARG A 612 -1.67 0.09 20.65
CA ARG A 612 -0.35 -0.44 20.31
C ARG A 612 -0.46 -1.32 19.09
N GLU A 613 0.20 -0.91 18.01
CA GLU A 613 0.33 -1.72 16.80
C GLU A 613 1.20 -2.94 17.06
N VAL A 614 0.73 -4.10 16.62
CA VAL A 614 1.45 -5.38 16.59
C VAL A 614 1.87 -5.74 15.17
N GLY A 615 1.08 -5.32 14.18
CA GLY A 615 1.39 -5.54 12.78
C GLY A 615 0.58 -4.66 11.84
N ARG A 616 1.01 -4.66 10.58
CA ARG A 616 0.41 -3.88 9.51
C ARG A 616 0.56 -4.64 8.20
N ALA A 617 -0.47 -4.61 7.37
CA ALA A 617 -0.40 -5.17 6.03
C ALA A 617 -1.28 -4.40 5.04
N ARG A 618 -0.96 -4.58 3.76
CA ARG A 618 -1.77 -4.05 2.65
C ARG A 618 -2.76 -5.11 2.21
N HIS A 619 -3.99 -4.71 1.94
CA HIS A 619 -4.93 -5.49 1.14
C HIS A 619 -4.96 -4.87 -0.26
N GLY A 620 -4.61 -5.68 -1.28
CA GLY A 620 -4.24 -5.21 -2.63
C GLY A 620 -5.32 -4.48 -3.43
N LEU A 621 -6.50 -4.25 -2.86
CA LEU A 621 -7.62 -3.62 -3.56
C LEU A 621 -7.72 -2.10 -3.34
N GLY A 622 -6.99 -1.53 -2.36
CA GLY A 622 -7.12 -0.11 -1.98
C GLY A 622 -8.52 0.19 -1.43
N SER A 623 -8.67 0.59 -0.18
CA SER A 623 -10.01 0.88 0.34
C SER A 623 -10.55 2.16 -0.31
N ARG A 624 -11.56 2.05 -1.18
CA ARG A 624 -12.21 3.23 -1.77
C ARG A 624 -13.30 3.71 -0.82
N PHE A 625 -13.49 5.03 -0.73
CA PHE A 625 -14.61 5.60 0.01
C PHE A 625 -15.94 5.02 -0.46
N ASN A 626 -16.84 4.77 0.49
CA ASN A 626 -18.18 4.24 0.24
C ASN A 626 -18.21 2.86 -0.44
N GLN A 627 -17.06 2.17 -0.59
CA GLN A 627 -16.99 0.81 -1.08
C GLN A 627 -17.15 -0.17 0.09
N TRP A 628 -18.03 -1.15 -0.09
CA TRP A 628 -18.18 -2.26 0.85
C TRP A 628 -17.03 -3.25 0.71
N HIS A 629 -16.49 -3.67 1.84
CA HIS A 629 -15.54 -4.76 1.94
C HIS A 629 -16.10 -5.87 2.84
N ASP A 630 -15.97 -7.12 2.40
CA ASP A 630 -16.24 -8.31 3.21
C ASP A 630 -14.98 -8.64 4.02
N VAL A 631 -15.01 -8.34 5.32
CA VAL A 631 -13.85 -8.55 6.20
C VAL A 631 -14.12 -9.72 7.13
N GLU A 632 -13.16 -10.65 7.21
CA GLU A 632 -13.11 -11.72 8.20
C GLU A 632 -11.86 -11.60 9.06
N VAL A 633 -12.04 -11.68 10.38
CA VAL A 633 -10.99 -11.78 11.38
C VAL A 633 -11.14 -13.11 12.09
N ALA A 634 -10.22 -14.05 11.84
CA ALA A 634 -10.18 -15.34 12.51
C ALA A 634 -9.13 -15.31 13.63
N VAL A 635 -9.58 -15.64 14.84
CA VAL A 635 -8.80 -15.68 16.08
C VAL A 635 -8.71 -17.12 16.55
N ARG A 636 -7.49 -17.64 16.70
CA ARG A 636 -7.21 -19.00 17.19
C ARG A 636 -6.00 -19.01 18.11
N GLY A 637 -6.20 -19.28 19.40
CA GLY A 637 -5.15 -19.20 20.42
C GLY A 637 -4.55 -17.80 20.47
N GLU A 638 -3.24 -17.65 20.26
CA GLU A 638 -2.63 -16.32 20.18
C GLU A 638 -2.61 -15.74 18.75
N GLN A 639 -3.07 -16.50 17.75
CA GLN A 639 -2.95 -16.15 16.34
C GLN A 639 -4.18 -15.42 15.83
N VAL A 640 -3.93 -14.39 15.01
CA VAL A 640 -4.97 -13.67 14.27
C VAL A 640 -4.64 -13.72 12.79
N SER A 641 -5.65 -14.03 11.97
CA SER A 641 -5.57 -13.90 10.52
C SER A 641 -6.72 -13.05 9.99
N VAL A 642 -6.45 -12.28 8.94
CA VAL A 642 -7.42 -11.36 8.34
C VAL A 642 -7.61 -11.69 6.87
N MET A 643 -8.86 -11.77 6.43
CA MET A 643 -9.23 -11.83 5.02
C MET A 643 -10.06 -10.61 4.67
N VAL A 644 -9.79 -10.05 3.50
CA VAL A 644 -10.54 -8.91 2.96
C VAL A 644 -10.99 -9.31 1.56
N ASP A 645 -12.29 -9.24 1.31
CA ASP A 645 -12.92 -9.62 0.04
C ASP A 645 -12.54 -11.06 -0.39
N ASN A 646 -12.53 -11.98 0.58
CA ASN A 646 -12.05 -13.38 0.47
C ASN A 646 -10.57 -13.56 0.10
N ILE A 647 -9.79 -12.48 0.01
CA ILE A 647 -8.35 -12.56 -0.22
C ILE A 647 -7.67 -12.67 1.14
N ARG A 648 -6.93 -13.78 1.34
CA ARG A 648 -6.09 -13.94 2.52
C ARG A 648 -4.96 -12.94 2.44
N THR A 649 -4.98 -11.98 3.35
CA THR A 649 -3.93 -10.98 3.40
C THR A 649 -2.65 -11.69 3.86
N GLY A 650 -1.56 -11.59 3.09
CA GLY A 650 -0.36 -12.41 3.23
C GLY A 650 0.48 -12.18 4.50
N ALA A 651 -0.13 -11.62 5.55
CA ALA A 651 0.54 -11.35 6.79
C ALA A 651 0.61 -12.60 7.68
N PRO A 652 1.73 -12.82 8.38
CA PRO A 652 1.86 -13.91 9.33
C PRO A 652 0.87 -13.75 10.49
N PRO A 653 0.44 -14.84 11.13
CA PRO A 653 -0.40 -14.75 12.32
C PRO A 653 0.32 -13.92 13.41
N TRP A 654 -0.35 -12.89 13.91
CA TRP A 654 0.24 -12.01 14.93
C TRP A 654 -0.07 -12.50 16.34
N PRO A 655 0.92 -12.55 17.25
CA PRO A 655 0.70 -12.92 18.64
C PRO A 655 0.03 -11.79 19.41
N LEU A 656 -1.13 -12.06 20.02
CA LEU A 656 -1.82 -11.13 20.92
C LEU A 656 -1.67 -11.59 22.38
N LYS A 657 -0.70 -11.03 23.09
CA LYS A 657 -0.48 -11.35 24.50
C LYS A 657 -1.46 -10.61 25.40
N GLY A 658 -2.02 -11.31 26.39
CA GLY A 658 -2.77 -10.77 27.53
C GLY A 658 -4.20 -10.31 27.26
N LEU A 659 -4.78 -10.69 26.12
CA LEU A 659 -6.21 -10.70 25.88
C LEU A 659 -6.53 -12.11 25.36
N ASP A 660 -7.05 -12.98 26.21
CA ASP A 660 -7.25 -14.42 25.91
C ASP A 660 -8.70 -14.74 25.53
N LYS A 661 -9.65 -13.99 26.08
CA LYS A 661 -11.08 -14.09 25.80
C LYS A 661 -11.76 -12.72 25.80
N GLY A 662 -12.94 -12.65 25.21
CA GLY A 662 -13.78 -11.47 25.30
C GLY A 662 -14.82 -11.41 24.18
N ARG A 663 -15.68 -10.40 24.30
CA ARG A 663 -16.75 -10.11 23.33
C ARG A 663 -16.18 -9.67 21.99
N VAL A 664 -17.05 -9.56 20.99
CA VAL A 664 -16.71 -8.98 19.68
C VAL A 664 -17.39 -7.63 19.52
N GLY A 665 -16.89 -6.81 18.60
CA GLY A 665 -17.46 -5.51 18.38
C GLY A 665 -17.07 -4.86 17.07
N LEU A 666 -17.60 -3.66 16.90
CA LEU A 666 -17.36 -2.74 15.80
C LEU A 666 -16.86 -1.43 16.41
N GLY A 667 -16.04 -0.70 15.68
CA GLY A 667 -15.68 0.64 16.12
C GLY A 667 -15.31 1.59 15.00
N VAL A 668 -15.31 2.88 15.33
CA VAL A 668 -14.94 3.96 14.40
C VAL A 668 -14.09 4.99 15.13
N THR A 669 -13.10 5.54 14.45
CA THR A 669 -12.31 6.70 14.91
C THR A 669 -12.19 7.72 13.78
N GLY A 670 -12.26 9.01 14.12
CA GLY A 670 -11.88 10.10 13.20
C GLY A 670 -12.86 10.41 12.07
N GLY A 671 -13.92 9.61 11.87
CA GLY A 671 -14.84 9.78 10.75
C GLY A 671 -16.17 9.05 10.93
N GLU A 672 -16.77 8.62 9.82
CA GLU A 672 -18.01 7.83 9.79
C GLU A 672 -17.77 6.50 9.08
N ALA A 673 -18.34 5.42 9.61
CA ALA A 673 -18.34 4.12 8.95
C ALA A 673 -19.72 3.45 9.06
N ALA A 674 -19.98 2.56 8.11
CA ALA A 674 -21.17 1.72 8.10
C ALA A 674 -20.78 0.25 8.12
N PHE A 675 -21.58 -0.54 8.84
CA PHE A 675 -21.40 -1.96 9.04
C PHE A 675 -22.69 -2.71 8.70
N ALA A 676 -22.57 -3.88 8.08
CA ALA A 676 -23.67 -4.76 7.75
C ALA A 676 -23.25 -6.23 7.89
N ASP A 677 -24.22 -7.14 7.90
CA ASP A 677 -23.98 -8.60 7.88
C ASP A 677 -22.97 -9.08 8.93
N VAL A 678 -23.09 -8.64 10.18
CA VAL A 678 -22.13 -9.00 11.24
C VAL A 678 -22.45 -10.38 11.81
N ARG A 679 -21.49 -11.28 11.72
CA ARG A 679 -21.63 -12.70 12.09
C ARG A 679 -20.38 -13.15 12.82
N VAL A 680 -20.54 -14.09 13.73
CA VAL A 680 -19.43 -14.74 14.41
C VAL A 680 -19.62 -16.25 14.33
N GLN A 681 -18.55 -16.96 13.97
CA GLN A 681 -18.50 -18.42 14.02
C GLN A 681 -17.58 -18.81 15.16
N VAL A 682 -18.14 -19.33 16.24
CA VAL A 682 -17.41 -19.72 17.44
C VAL A 682 -16.93 -21.16 17.29
N GLU A 683 -15.62 -21.34 17.41
CA GLU A 683 -14.95 -22.64 17.36
C GLU A 683 -14.75 -23.19 18.79
N ARG A 684 -14.44 -24.48 18.89
CA ARG A 684 -14.24 -25.17 20.17
C ARG A 684 -12.90 -24.87 20.81
#